data_AF-A0A934QZD6-F1
#
_entry.id   AF-A0A934QZD6-F1
#
_cell.length_a   1.000
_cell.length_b   1.000
_cell.length_c   1.000
_cell.angle_alpha   90.00
_cell.angle_beta   90.00
_cell.angle_gamma   90.00
#
_symmetry.space_group_name_H-M   'P 1'
#
loop_
_entity.id
_entity.type
_entity.pdbx_description
1 polymer ?
#
loop_
_entity_poly.entity_id
_entity_poly.type
_entity_poly.pdbx_seq_one_letter_code
_entity_poly.pdbx_strand_id
1 'polypeptide(L)'
;MDDPKTRFIEAAVRTISGNTESRLAVSRFLEDRLEEGGVQAEQAIKRWDELDALRRFPIWRITLFGVLLAVSAIVLTKSYSEWQQLRSISKSISAMVGGAILSEEEPLSLGKKSLTADERLILFGDETQSSKTGKAKAIWDRHPDSPAYFAQYAEAFLSENEKLPDDFLDTARRLDPENAWFLYLAAGVEARDCVKKKDRSAEQKAAGKAPEWEILNAGSLGEAMRLFHEARNLKNCDGYKSLLMREKIPLLAQDNKIELFGAVGYVAGTSASDLISLRKLGEAISAQAGHFASENGTTGFRELMADSEAFNHKVLSMESNTLVEVLVYRAIIVTACRGFAGAAKVLGLQPEAERYQAVDDRLREARESLKNRDLLIDGHDFKKKAGIFEGLTTPMVHRQVVNPPPITDEDLKPGRLLEHEIISMLCACAVYMFLGGFLGLVWISGFFRKTPIRRLAARFESLMRPIDWMWVIGAGVVLPILLVMILNRHTPLGGRDFSVVALRFLPPLASFNGLGLLLLILPILIIRWRLSEKCGSFGLVWRHSWIGWIAAGSCLPHMMVAGYAAPLGMIKWVNVAALILLVPHLWLVAVGIRACFVGPTCSLMSATVARMLVPTYASAMLLMIGLVPVFKACEAYWFRREAALVLDAKFPGMGTYEYKVAVQLQKETRAQLEGVVK
;
A
#
# COMPACT_ATOMS: atom_id res chain seq x y z
N MET A 1 51.90 43.02 -36.38
CA MET A 1 50.85 42.00 -36.19
C MET A 1 50.24 42.29 -34.83
N ASP A 2 48.92 42.51 -34.78
CA ASP A 2 48.24 42.76 -33.51
C ASP A 2 48.42 41.58 -32.56
N ASP A 3 48.77 41.87 -31.31
CA ASP A 3 48.96 40.88 -30.26
C ASP A 3 47.72 39.97 -30.12
N PRO A 4 47.87 38.63 -30.20
CA PRO A 4 46.78 37.66 -30.05
C PRO A 4 45.95 37.86 -28.78
N LYS A 5 46.59 38.30 -27.68
CA LYS A 5 45.92 38.59 -26.41
C LYS A 5 45.01 39.81 -26.55
N THR A 6 45.49 40.89 -27.16
CA THR A 6 44.69 42.10 -27.44
C THR A 6 43.47 41.80 -28.33
N ARG A 7 43.65 41.03 -29.42
CA ARG A 7 42.55 40.60 -30.31
C ARG A 7 41.50 39.75 -29.61
N PHE A 8 41.93 38.86 -28.71
CA PHE A 8 41.03 38.01 -27.92
C PHE A 8 40.16 38.83 -26.97
N ILE A 9 40.77 39.78 -26.25
CA ILE A 9 40.05 40.66 -25.31
C ILE A 9 39.02 41.51 -26.06
N GLU A 10 39.40 42.05 -27.21
CA GLU A 10 38.48 42.83 -28.03
C GLU A 10 37.28 41.98 -28.52
N ALA A 11 37.54 40.74 -28.97
CA ALA A 11 36.48 39.81 -29.40
C ALA A 11 35.58 39.35 -28.25
N ALA A 12 36.11 39.20 -27.03
CA ALA A 12 35.36 38.79 -25.84
C ALA A 12 34.41 39.91 -25.37
N VAL A 13 34.87 41.17 -25.41
CA VAL A 13 34.12 42.33 -24.88
C VAL A 13 33.19 42.98 -25.91
N ARG A 14 33.28 42.58 -27.20
CA ARG A 14 32.42 43.09 -28.31
C ARG A 14 30.91 43.05 -28.01
N THR A 15 30.46 42.10 -27.20
CA THR A 15 29.04 41.93 -26.79
C THR A 15 28.58 42.86 -25.66
N ILE A 16 29.50 43.64 -25.07
CA ILE A 16 29.23 44.62 -24.01
C ILE A 16 29.10 46.02 -24.66
N SER A 17 28.19 46.16 -25.62
CA SER A 17 27.86 47.46 -26.22
C SER A 17 26.99 48.29 -25.27
N GLY A 18 27.35 49.56 -25.07
CA GLY A 18 26.55 50.56 -24.35
C GLY A 18 27.10 51.09 -23.02
N ASN A 19 28.23 50.58 -22.50
CA ASN A 19 28.87 51.14 -21.30
C ASN A 19 30.41 51.01 -21.39
N THR A 20 31.08 52.12 -21.71
CA THR A 20 32.54 52.20 -21.88
C THR A 20 33.30 51.80 -20.62
N GLU A 21 32.77 52.14 -19.44
CA GLU A 21 33.36 51.74 -18.15
C GLU A 21 33.29 50.23 -17.93
N SER A 22 32.17 49.60 -18.29
CA SER A 22 32.01 48.14 -18.21
C SER A 22 32.92 47.40 -19.19
N ARG A 23 33.11 47.95 -20.39
CA ARG A 23 34.04 47.41 -21.39
C ARG A 23 35.48 47.48 -20.88
N LEU A 24 35.89 48.62 -20.36
CA LEU A 24 37.24 48.85 -19.83
C LEU A 24 37.52 48.03 -18.56
N ALA A 25 36.54 47.88 -17.67
CA ALA A 25 36.64 47.04 -16.48
C ALA A 25 36.78 45.55 -16.81
N VAL A 26 36.07 45.05 -17.83
CA VAL A 26 36.19 43.65 -18.27
C VAL A 26 37.49 43.41 -19.03
N SER A 27 37.92 44.37 -19.86
CA SER A 27 39.22 44.30 -20.54
C SER A 27 40.36 44.18 -19.53
N ARG A 28 40.43 45.07 -18.52
CA ARG A 28 41.42 44.97 -17.43
C ARG A 28 41.33 43.65 -16.67
N PHE A 29 40.12 43.19 -16.36
CA PHE A 29 39.92 41.88 -15.71
C PHE A 29 40.48 40.71 -16.52
N LEU A 30 40.40 40.76 -17.86
CA LEU A 30 40.96 39.73 -18.74
C LEU A 30 42.47 39.89 -18.94
N GLU A 31 42.98 41.12 -19.05
CA GLU A 31 44.41 41.44 -19.18
C GLU A 31 45.23 40.83 -18.04
N ASP A 32 44.71 40.91 -16.82
CA ASP A 32 45.32 40.39 -15.58
C ASP A 32 45.34 38.85 -15.50
N ARG A 33 44.65 38.14 -16.41
CA ARG A 33 44.34 36.70 -16.27
C ARG A 33 44.72 35.83 -17.45
N LEU A 34 44.96 36.42 -18.60
CA LEU A 34 45.30 35.71 -19.82
C LEU A 34 46.79 35.36 -19.79
N GLU A 35 47.08 34.05 -19.80
CA GLU A 35 48.39 33.51 -20.14
C GLU A 35 48.63 33.67 -21.65
N GLU A 36 49.89 33.75 -22.11
CA GLU A 36 50.26 33.94 -23.52
C GLU A 36 49.92 32.70 -24.37
N GLY A 37 48.63 32.50 -24.67
CA GLY A 37 48.11 31.34 -25.40
C GLY A 37 47.62 31.68 -26.82
N GLY A 38 48.52 31.71 -27.81
CA GLY A 38 48.20 32.13 -29.18
C GLY A 38 47.19 31.23 -29.92
N VAL A 39 47.35 29.90 -29.89
CA VAL A 39 46.58 28.98 -30.75
C VAL A 39 45.12 28.78 -30.28
N GLN A 40 44.89 28.71 -28.96
CA GLN A 40 43.54 28.55 -28.42
C GLN A 40 42.73 29.85 -28.50
N ALA A 41 43.40 31.01 -28.37
CA ALA A 41 42.79 32.33 -28.55
C ALA A 41 42.23 32.50 -29.97
N GLU A 42 42.99 32.13 -31.01
CA GLU A 42 42.53 32.23 -32.40
C GLU A 42 41.34 31.33 -32.71
N GLN A 43 41.32 30.10 -32.20
CA GLN A 43 40.17 29.19 -32.35
C GLN A 43 38.92 29.72 -31.65
N ALA A 44 39.08 30.33 -30.47
CA ALA A 44 37.97 30.96 -29.74
C ALA A 44 37.40 32.17 -30.50
N ILE A 45 38.28 33.05 -31.03
CA ILE A 45 37.89 34.21 -31.84
C ILE A 45 37.12 33.76 -33.08
N LYS A 46 37.67 32.82 -33.86
CA LYS A 46 37.01 32.31 -35.07
C LYS A 46 35.61 31.77 -34.78
N ARG A 47 35.47 31.02 -33.67
CA ARG A 47 34.17 30.47 -33.28
C ARG A 47 33.17 31.55 -32.88
N TRP A 48 33.64 32.58 -32.20
CA TRP A 48 32.81 33.73 -31.84
C TRP A 48 32.38 34.54 -33.05
N ASP A 49 33.26 34.75 -34.02
CA ASP A 49 32.93 35.43 -35.28
C ASP A 49 31.90 34.64 -36.10
N GLU A 50 32.04 33.31 -36.19
CA GLU A 50 31.04 32.42 -36.81
C GLU A 50 29.65 32.56 -36.14
N LEU A 51 29.62 32.62 -34.81
CA LEU A 51 28.37 32.72 -34.05
C LEU A 51 27.73 34.10 -34.13
N ASP A 52 28.54 35.18 -34.14
CA ASP A 52 28.08 36.55 -34.29
C ASP A 52 27.48 36.78 -35.69
N ALA A 53 28.09 36.19 -36.73
CA ALA A 53 27.58 36.24 -38.10
C ALA A 53 26.20 35.58 -38.24
N LEU A 54 25.91 34.56 -37.44
CA LEU A 54 24.66 33.81 -37.52
C LEU A 54 23.45 34.53 -36.89
N ARG A 55 23.61 35.59 -36.10
CA ARG A 55 22.54 36.35 -35.40
C ARG A 55 21.40 35.48 -34.83
N ARG A 56 21.71 34.29 -34.30
CA ARG A 56 20.68 33.32 -33.88
C ARG A 56 20.13 33.68 -32.51
N PHE A 57 18.81 33.87 -32.42
CA PHE A 57 18.10 33.77 -31.16
C PHE A 57 18.22 32.34 -30.61
N PRO A 58 18.41 32.14 -29.29
CA PRO A 58 18.56 30.81 -28.70
C PRO A 58 17.20 30.10 -28.58
N ILE A 59 16.56 29.81 -29.72
CA ILE A 59 15.24 29.19 -29.84
C ILE A 59 15.17 27.92 -29.00
N TRP A 60 16.20 27.08 -29.03
CA TRP A 60 16.25 25.83 -28.26
C TRP A 60 16.04 26.00 -26.75
N ARG A 61 16.50 27.12 -26.16
CA ARG A 61 16.29 27.40 -24.72
C ARG A 61 14.85 27.79 -24.47
N ILE A 62 14.30 28.63 -25.32
CA ILE A 62 12.89 29.06 -25.24
C ILE A 62 12.00 27.82 -25.33
N THR A 63 12.28 26.93 -26.28
CA THR A 63 11.58 25.64 -26.42
C THR A 63 11.75 24.77 -25.18
N LEU A 64 12.99 24.58 -24.68
CA LEU A 64 13.25 23.77 -23.49
C LEU A 64 12.49 24.26 -22.26
N PHE A 65 12.48 25.57 -22.01
CA PHE A 65 11.74 26.15 -20.88
C PHE A 65 10.24 26.15 -21.10
N GLY A 66 9.77 26.38 -22.33
CA GLY A 66 8.36 26.26 -22.67
C GLY A 66 7.84 24.85 -22.40
N VAL A 67 8.59 23.82 -22.82
CA VAL A 67 8.28 22.41 -22.53
C VAL A 67 8.36 22.14 -21.03
N LEU A 68 9.40 22.60 -20.35
CA LEU A 68 9.55 22.41 -18.89
C LEU A 68 8.37 23.01 -18.13
N LEU A 69 7.97 24.24 -18.44
CA LEU A 69 6.83 24.91 -17.78
C LEU A 69 5.51 24.20 -18.05
N ALA A 70 5.27 23.79 -19.30
CA ALA A 70 4.07 23.02 -19.65
C ALA A 70 4.02 21.69 -18.88
N VAL A 71 5.14 20.97 -18.81
CA VAL A 71 5.24 19.72 -18.06
C VAL A 71 5.10 19.97 -16.55
N SER A 72 5.72 21.01 -15.99
CA SER A 72 5.58 21.37 -14.57
C SER A 72 4.11 21.63 -14.19
N ALA A 73 3.36 22.35 -15.03
CA ALA A 73 1.93 22.60 -14.80
C ALA A 73 1.11 21.30 -14.79
N ILE A 74 1.41 20.36 -15.71
CA ILE A 74 0.76 19.04 -15.76
C ILE A 74 1.13 18.20 -14.53
N VAL A 75 2.40 18.21 -14.11
CA VAL A 75 2.85 17.47 -12.94
C VAL A 75 2.17 17.98 -11.67
N LEU A 76 2.11 19.29 -11.46
CA LEU A 76 1.45 19.87 -10.28
C LEU A 76 -0.03 19.48 -10.20
N THR A 77 -0.77 19.58 -11.31
CA THR A 77 -2.19 19.21 -11.36
C THR A 77 -2.40 17.71 -11.15
N LYS A 78 -1.59 16.87 -11.79
CA LYS A 78 -1.70 15.40 -11.68
C LYS A 78 -1.24 14.87 -10.33
N SER A 79 -0.10 15.34 -9.81
CA SER A 79 0.41 14.95 -8.49
C SER A 79 -0.54 15.35 -7.38
N TYR A 80 -1.25 16.49 -7.50
CA TYR A 80 -2.30 16.86 -6.56
C TYR A 80 -3.44 15.83 -6.56
N SER A 81 -3.92 15.42 -7.74
CA SER A 81 -4.96 14.39 -7.86
C SER A 81 -4.52 13.02 -7.31
N GLU A 82 -3.28 12.61 -7.59
CA GLU A 82 -2.72 11.34 -7.09
C GLU A 82 -2.54 11.36 -5.57
N TRP A 83 -2.13 12.49 -5.00
CA TRP A 83 -2.02 12.65 -3.56
C TRP A 83 -3.38 12.58 -2.86
N GLN A 84 -4.42 13.17 -3.47
CA GLN A 84 -5.79 13.01 -2.98
C GLN A 84 -6.25 11.54 -3.02
N GLN A 85 -5.93 10.80 -4.08
CA GLN A 85 -6.23 9.37 -4.20
C GLN A 85 -5.49 8.52 -3.17
N LEU A 86 -4.20 8.77 -2.94
CA LEU A 86 -3.43 8.08 -1.89
C LEU A 86 -4.02 8.36 -0.51
N ARG A 87 -4.47 9.59 -0.26
CA ARG A 87 -5.13 9.96 1.00
C ARG A 87 -6.49 9.28 1.16
N SER A 88 -7.27 9.11 0.09
CA SER A 88 -8.54 8.36 0.17
C SER A 88 -8.29 6.87 0.43
N ILE A 89 -7.36 6.25 -0.29
CA ILE A 89 -6.96 4.85 -0.04
C ILE A 89 -6.48 4.68 1.41
N SER A 90 -5.63 5.57 1.91
CA SER A 90 -5.15 5.51 3.31
C SER A 90 -6.28 5.61 4.32
N LYS A 91 -7.30 6.44 4.07
CA LYS A 91 -8.51 6.51 4.91
C LYS A 91 -9.30 5.20 4.86
N SER A 92 -9.52 4.63 3.67
CA SER A 92 -10.23 3.35 3.50
C SER A 92 -9.51 2.20 4.20
N ILE A 93 -8.18 2.12 4.11
CA ILE A 93 -7.36 1.14 4.85
C ILE A 93 -7.55 1.34 6.36
N SER A 94 -7.45 2.59 6.83
CA SER A 94 -7.58 2.89 8.26
C SER A 94 -8.97 2.56 8.79
N ALA A 95 -10.02 2.72 7.98
CA ALA A 95 -11.38 2.33 8.34
C ALA A 95 -11.52 0.80 8.42
N MET A 96 -11.01 0.08 7.41
CA MET A 96 -11.00 -1.38 7.36
C MET A 96 -10.23 -2.01 8.53
N VAL A 97 -9.07 -1.45 8.91
CA VAL A 97 -8.23 -1.96 10.02
C VAL A 97 -8.73 -1.48 11.39
N GLY A 98 -9.33 -0.30 11.46
CA GLY A 98 -9.78 0.34 12.70
C GLY A 98 -11.14 -0.13 13.23
N GLY A 99 -11.82 -1.05 12.55
CA GLY A 99 -13.14 -1.52 12.95
C GLY A 99 -14.25 -0.46 12.86
N ALA A 100 -13.96 0.71 12.27
CA ALA A 100 -14.98 1.66 11.86
C ALA A 100 -15.64 1.05 10.63
N ILE A 101 -16.76 0.36 10.87
CA ILE A 101 -17.74 -0.02 9.86
C ILE A 101 -17.84 1.16 8.90
N LEU A 102 -17.36 0.99 7.68
CA LEU A 102 -17.55 1.97 6.63
C LEU A 102 -19.04 2.29 6.64
N SER A 103 -19.38 3.56 6.84
CA SER A 103 -20.70 4.02 6.43
C SER A 103 -20.89 3.53 4.99
N GLU A 104 -22.08 3.03 4.68
CA GLU A 104 -22.54 2.83 3.30
C GLU A 104 -22.65 4.18 2.55
N GLU A 105 -21.75 5.14 2.81
CA GLU A 105 -21.49 6.18 1.85
C GLU A 105 -20.88 5.49 0.64
N GLU A 106 -21.45 5.76 -0.54
CA GLU A 106 -20.95 5.31 -1.84
C GLU A 106 -19.42 5.23 -1.77
N PRO A 107 -18.80 4.05 -1.99
CA PRO A 107 -17.39 4.05 -2.29
C PRO A 107 -17.25 5.02 -3.46
N LEU A 108 -16.59 6.16 -3.21
CA LEU A 108 -16.30 7.28 -4.14
C LEU A 108 -15.61 6.82 -5.46
N SER A 109 -15.53 5.51 -5.69
CA SER A 109 -14.74 4.81 -6.68
C SER A 109 -15.38 3.55 -7.26
N LEU A 110 -16.65 3.17 -7.01
CA LEU A 110 -17.30 2.07 -7.79
C LEU A 110 -17.66 2.49 -9.23
N GLY A 111 -16.81 3.33 -9.82
CA GLY A 111 -17.01 4.00 -11.08
C GLY A 111 -17.23 3.08 -12.29
N LYS A 112 -18.00 3.62 -13.23
CA LYS A 112 -18.03 3.31 -14.67
C LYS A 112 -18.53 1.95 -15.15
N LYS A 113 -18.87 0.98 -14.30
CA LYS A 113 -19.65 -0.15 -14.80
C LYS A 113 -21.08 0.34 -15.05
N SER A 114 -21.56 0.26 -16.29
CA SER A 114 -22.94 0.61 -16.63
C SER A 114 -23.86 -0.46 -16.04
N LEU A 115 -24.21 -0.30 -14.77
CA LEU A 115 -25.15 -1.17 -14.08
C LEU A 115 -26.56 -0.85 -14.58
N THR A 116 -27.33 -1.89 -14.86
CA THR A 116 -28.77 -1.78 -15.03
C THR A 116 -29.41 -1.34 -13.71
N ALA A 117 -30.66 -0.84 -13.78
CA ALA A 117 -31.40 -0.45 -12.57
C ALA A 117 -31.56 -1.63 -11.58
N ASP A 118 -31.65 -2.86 -12.09
CA ASP A 118 -31.75 -4.07 -11.29
C ASP A 118 -30.43 -4.41 -10.58
N GLU A 119 -29.31 -4.39 -11.31
CA GLU A 119 -27.97 -4.64 -10.74
C GLU A 119 -27.58 -3.56 -9.71
N ARG A 120 -27.96 -2.30 -9.95
CA ARG A 120 -27.75 -1.20 -8.98
C ARG A 120 -28.54 -1.45 -7.69
N LEU A 121 -29.80 -1.89 -7.81
CA LEU A 121 -30.64 -2.25 -6.67
C LEU A 121 -30.04 -3.44 -5.90
N ILE A 122 -29.52 -4.47 -6.59
CA ILE A 122 -28.89 -5.64 -5.95
C ILE A 122 -27.63 -5.24 -5.15
N LEU A 123 -26.81 -4.34 -5.68
CA LEU A 123 -25.57 -3.90 -5.03
C LEU A 123 -25.82 -2.95 -3.85
N PHE A 124 -26.68 -1.94 -4.03
CA PHE A 124 -26.78 -0.83 -3.08
C PHE A 124 -28.11 -0.76 -2.32
N GLY A 125 -29.09 -1.58 -2.72
CA GLY A 125 -30.48 -1.42 -2.28
C GLY A 125 -31.12 -0.16 -2.85
N ASP A 126 -32.30 0.18 -2.34
CA ASP A 126 -32.98 1.43 -2.71
C ASP A 126 -32.29 2.63 -2.05
N GLU A 127 -31.46 3.33 -2.82
CA GLU A 127 -30.68 4.50 -2.38
C GLU A 127 -31.55 5.68 -1.92
N THR A 128 -32.86 5.67 -2.19
CA THR A 128 -33.78 6.68 -1.65
C THR A 128 -34.10 6.45 -0.17
N GLN A 129 -33.83 5.24 0.35
CA GLN A 129 -34.02 4.87 1.74
C GLN A 129 -32.72 5.04 2.53
N SER A 130 -32.80 5.70 3.69
CA SER A 130 -31.65 5.87 4.58
C SER A 130 -31.39 4.67 5.49
N SER A 131 -32.43 3.87 5.78
CA SER A 131 -32.34 2.67 6.63
C SER A 131 -31.85 1.45 5.84
N LYS A 132 -31.02 0.60 6.45
CA LYS A 132 -30.62 -0.71 5.90
C LYS A 132 -31.82 -1.60 5.62
N THR A 133 -32.82 -1.59 6.50
CA THR A 133 -34.06 -2.36 6.31
C THR A 133 -34.79 -1.91 5.05
N GLY A 134 -35.01 -0.60 4.87
CA GLY A 134 -35.67 -0.05 3.68
C GLY A 134 -34.95 -0.41 2.39
N LYS A 135 -33.61 -0.30 2.38
CA LYS A 135 -32.76 -0.70 1.25
C LYS A 135 -32.91 -2.18 0.89
N ALA A 136 -32.84 -3.07 1.88
CA ALA A 136 -32.95 -4.52 1.67
C ALA A 136 -34.38 -4.95 1.32
N LYS A 137 -35.39 -4.32 1.92
CA LYS A 137 -36.80 -4.58 1.66
C LYS A 137 -37.17 -4.30 0.21
N ALA A 138 -36.65 -3.23 -0.39
CA ALA A 138 -36.91 -2.93 -1.79
C ALA A 138 -36.37 -4.01 -2.76
N ILE A 139 -35.23 -4.64 -2.41
CA ILE A 139 -34.70 -5.79 -3.16
C ILE A 139 -35.66 -6.98 -3.01
N TRP A 140 -36.07 -7.28 -1.78
CA TRP A 140 -37.00 -8.36 -1.47
C TRP A 140 -38.37 -8.20 -2.15
N ASP A 141 -38.98 -7.02 -2.08
CA ASP A 141 -40.27 -6.70 -2.69
C ASP A 141 -40.26 -6.90 -4.21
N ARG A 142 -39.09 -6.71 -4.85
CA ARG A 142 -38.90 -6.93 -6.30
C ARG A 142 -38.67 -8.40 -6.65
N HIS A 143 -38.12 -9.18 -5.73
CA HIS A 143 -37.79 -10.60 -5.91
C HIS A 143 -38.40 -11.46 -4.79
N PRO A 144 -39.75 -11.49 -4.64
CA PRO A 144 -40.46 -12.07 -3.49
C PRO A 144 -40.48 -13.60 -3.43
N ASP A 145 -39.86 -14.26 -4.40
CA ASP A 145 -39.71 -15.72 -4.46
C ASP A 145 -38.28 -16.17 -4.10
N SER A 146 -37.36 -15.22 -3.85
CA SER A 146 -35.96 -15.52 -3.54
C SER A 146 -35.74 -15.66 -2.03
N PRO A 147 -35.48 -16.87 -1.50
CA PRO A 147 -35.16 -17.03 -0.08
C PRO A 147 -33.88 -16.31 0.33
N ALA A 148 -32.95 -16.08 -0.60
CA ALA A 148 -31.71 -15.36 -0.35
C ALA A 148 -31.93 -13.87 -0.05
N TYR A 149 -32.79 -13.20 -0.84
CA TYR A 149 -33.11 -11.79 -0.59
C TYR A 149 -34.01 -11.61 0.63
N PHE A 150 -34.89 -12.59 0.92
CA PHE A 150 -35.63 -12.61 2.17
C PHE A 150 -34.70 -12.72 3.39
N ALA A 151 -33.71 -13.62 3.35
CA ALA A 151 -32.69 -13.74 4.39
C ALA A 151 -31.92 -12.43 4.60
N GLN A 152 -31.48 -11.77 3.52
CA GLN A 152 -30.82 -10.47 3.58
C GLN A 152 -31.72 -9.38 4.20
N TYR A 153 -33.00 -9.34 3.84
CA TYR A 153 -33.98 -8.44 4.43
C TYR A 153 -34.17 -8.70 5.93
N ALA A 154 -34.34 -9.96 6.33
CA ALA A 154 -34.53 -10.33 7.73
C ALA A 154 -33.31 -9.99 8.59
N GLU A 155 -32.09 -10.19 8.07
CA GLU A 155 -30.85 -9.77 8.73
C GLU A 155 -30.76 -8.25 8.89
N ALA A 156 -31.07 -7.49 7.82
CA ALA A 156 -31.10 -6.03 7.88
C ALA A 156 -32.14 -5.51 8.89
N PHE A 157 -33.33 -6.11 8.91
CA PHE A 157 -34.40 -5.80 9.85
C PHE A 157 -33.97 -6.09 11.29
N LEU A 158 -33.33 -7.24 11.54
CA LEU A 158 -32.81 -7.63 12.85
C LEU A 158 -31.72 -6.66 13.34
N SER A 159 -30.82 -6.22 12.47
CA SER A 159 -29.75 -5.29 12.82
C SER A 159 -30.28 -3.93 13.31
N GLU A 160 -31.39 -3.44 12.75
CA GLU A 160 -31.97 -2.13 13.11
C GLU A 160 -33.03 -2.19 14.21
N ASN A 161 -33.80 -3.28 14.28
CA ASN A 161 -34.95 -3.39 15.18
C ASN A 161 -34.73 -4.34 16.35
N GLU A 162 -33.60 -5.05 16.38
CA GLU A 162 -33.25 -6.06 17.39
C GLU A 162 -34.22 -7.26 17.49
N LYS A 163 -35.19 -7.35 16.57
CA LYS A 163 -36.17 -8.44 16.43
C LYS A 163 -36.32 -8.85 14.97
N LEU A 164 -36.88 -10.02 14.72
CA LEU A 164 -37.20 -10.49 13.37
C LEU A 164 -38.53 -9.89 12.87
N PRO A 165 -38.79 -9.89 11.54
CA PRO A 165 -40.10 -9.58 10.99
C PRO A 165 -41.20 -10.46 11.60
N ASP A 166 -42.39 -9.92 11.83
CA ASP A 166 -43.47 -10.64 12.53
C ASP A 166 -43.93 -11.91 11.76
N ASP A 167 -43.81 -11.91 10.43
CA ASP A 167 -44.13 -13.02 9.52
C ASP A 167 -42.92 -13.91 9.17
N PHE A 168 -41.80 -13.76 9.90
CA PHE A 168 -40.50 -14.30 9.48
C PHE A 168 -40.52 -15.81 9.24
N LEU A 169 -41.00 -16.59 10.21
CA LEU A 169 -41.03 -18.04 10.12
C LEU A 169 -42.06 -18.55 9.11
N ASP A 170 -43.18 -17.85 8.97
CA ASP A 170 -44.22 -18.22 8.00
C ASP A 170 -43.74 -18.00 6.57
N THR A 171 -43.07 -16.88 6.33
CA THR A 171 -42.43 -16.60 5.03
C THR A 171 -41.27 -17.55 4.75
N ALA A 172 -40.42 -17.86 5.75
CA ALA A 172 -39.35 -18.84 5.60
C ALA A 172 -39.88 -20.24 5.22
N ARG A 173 -40.92 -20.73 5.92
CA ARG A 173 -41.56 -22.03 5.64
C ARG A 173 -42.20 -22.08 4.25
N ARG A 174 -42.67 -20.93 3.72
CA ARG A 174 -43.22 -20.84 2.36
C ARG A 174 -42.12 -20.92 1.30
N LEU A 175 -41.00 -20.23 1.51
CA LEU A 175 -39.94 -20.09 0.51
C LEU A 175 -38.99 -21.30 0.48
N ASP A 176 -38.60 -21.81 1.66
CA ASP A 176 -37.62 -22.87 1.81
C ASP A 176 -37.91 -23.71 3.07
N PRO A 177 -38.94 -24.58 3.02
CA PRO A 177 -39.46 -25.30 4.20
C PRO A 177 -38.47 -26.28 4.85
N GLU A 178 -37.47 -26.73 4.10
CA GLU A 178 -36.52 -27.76 4.56
C GLU A 178 -35.20 -27.19 5.10
N ASN A 179 -35.09 -25.86 5.23
CA ASN A 179 -33.87 -25.19 5.64
C ASN A 179 -33.88 -24.78 7.11
N ALA A 180 -32.99 -25.42 7.88
CA ALA A 180 -32.80 -25.20 9.31
C ALA A 180 -32.23 -23.82 9.66
N TRP A 181 -31.61 -23.10 8.72
CA TRP A 181 -30.95 -21.82 9.00
C TRP A 181 -31.92 -20.78 9.58
N PHE A 182 -33.13 -20.66 9.04
CA PHE A 182 -34.14 -19.72 9.53
C PHE A 182 -34.55 -20.02 10.97
N LEU A 183 -34.73 -21.30 11.31
CA LEU A 183 -35.05 -21.71 12.69
C LEU A 183 -33.88 -21.47 13.64
N TYR A 184 -32.64 -21.70 13.20
CA TYR A 184 -31.46 -21.37 14.01
C TYR A 184 -31.34 -19.87 14.25
N LEU A 185 -31.59 -19.03 13.24
CA LEU A 185 -31.58 -17.58 13.38
C LEU A 185 -32.65 -17.12 14.39
N ALA A 186 -33.89 -17.60 14.25
CA ALA A 186 -34.97 -17.32 15.20
C ALA A 186 -34.63 -17.78 16.62
N ALA A 187 -34.09 -18.99 16.78
CA ALA A 187 -33.63 -19.50 18.07
C ALA A 187 -32.52 -18.62 18.67
N GLY A 188 -31.60 -18.10 17.84
CA GLY A 188 -30.55 -17.18 18.28
C GLY A 188 -31.08 -15.83 18.75
N VAL A 189 -32.14 -15.33 18.13
CA VAL A 189 -32.83 -14.10 18.53
C VAL A 189 -33.58 -14.28 19.85
N GLU A 190 -34.31 -15.37 20.02
CA GLU A 190 -34.97 -15.71 21.30
C GLU A 190 -33.96 -16.01 22.42
N ALA A 191 -32.79 -16.57 22.06
CA ALA A 191 -31.69 -16.80 23.00
C ALA A 191 -31.02 -15.50 23.47
N ARG A 192 -31.30 -14.36 22.83
CA ARG A 192 -30.71 -13.07 23.21
C ARG A 192 -31.20 -12.66 24.59
N ASP A 193 -30.26 -12.33 25.47
CA ASP A 193 -30.50 -11.82 26.82
C ASP A 193 -31.40 -12.70 27.72
N CYS A 194 -31.71 -13.94 27.30
CA CYS A 194 -32.47 -14.90 28.12
C CYS A 194 -31.62 -15.49 29.26
N VAL A 195 -30.29 -15.44 29.13
CA VAL A 195 -29.32 -15.97 30.10
C VAL A 195 -28.19 -14.99 30.35
N LYS A 196 -27.69 -14.96 31.59
CA LYS A 196 -26.55 -14.16 32.00
C LYS A 196 -25.47 -15.03 32.59
N LYS A 197 -24.23 -14.80 32.18
CA LYS A 197 -23.07 -15.51 32.72
C LYS A 197 -22.81 -15.04 34.15
N LYS A 198 -22.71 -15.97 35.11
CA LYS A 198 -22.27 -15.63 36.48
C LYS A 198 -20.78 -15.27 36.50
N ASP A 199 -20.43 -14.37 37.42
CA ASP A 199 -19.04 -14.00 37.65
C ASP A 199 -18.22 -15.20 38.14
N ARG A 200 -16.97 -15.28 37.67
CA ARG A 200 -16.05 -16.36 38.02
C ARG A 200 -14.71 -15.78 38.46
N SER A 201 -14.14 -16.37 39.52
CA SER A 201 -12.79 -16.01 39.98
C SER A 201 -11.73 -16.36 38.93
N ALA A 202 -10.54 -15.74 39.04
CA ALA A 202 -9.42 -16.03 38.15
C ALA A 202 -9.00 -17.51 38.21
N GLU A 203 -9.06 -18.12 39.40
CA GLU A 203 -8.76 -19.54 39.62
C GLU A 203 -9.78 -20.46 38.93
N GLN A 204 -11.08 -20.13 39.00
CA GLN A 204 -12.12 -20.90 38.30
C GLN A 204 -11.97 -20.83 36.77
N LYS A 205 -11.50 -19.68 36.25
CA LYS A 205 -11.18 -19.52 34.83
C LYS A 205 -9.93 -20.33 34.45
N ALA A 206 -8.89 -20.33 35.29
CA ALA A 206 -7.65 -21.07 35.06
C ALA A 206 -7.85 -22.60 35.14
N ALA A 207 -8.72 -23.05 36.04
CA ALA A 207 -9.10 -24.46 36.21
C ALA A 207 -10.07 -24.97 35.13
N GLY A 208 -10.48 -24.15 34.17
CA GLY A 208 -11.36 -24.56 33.07
C GLY A 208 -12.77 -24.96 33.50
N LYS A 209 -13.23 -24.58 34.70
CA LYS A 209 -14.60 -24.91 35.15
C LYS A 209 -15.65 -24.36 34.18
N ALA A 210 -16.69 -25.14 33.90
CA ALA A 210 -17.79 -24.72 33.05
C ALA A 210 -18.41 -23.40 33.59
N PRO A 211 -18.80 -22.46 32.70
CA PRO A 211 -19.50 -21.26 33.14
C PRO A 211 -20.86 -21.64 33.71
N GLU A 212 -21.20 -21.09 34.88
CA GLU A 212 -22.56 -21.10 35.39
C GLU A 212 -23.37 -19.97 34.77
N TRP A 213 -24.64 -20.24 34.50
CA TRP A 213 -25.58 -19.32 33.89
C TRP A 213 -26.73 -19.05 34.85
N GLU A 214 -27.20 -17.81 34.84
CA GLU A 214 -28.45 -17.36 35.45
C GLU A 214 -29.49 -17.25 34.33
N ILE A 215 -30.65 -17.88 34.49
CA ILE A 215 -31.76 -17.81 33.53
C ILE A 215 -32.57 -16.57 33.88
N LEU A 216 -32.56 -15.57 33.01
CA LEU A 216 -33.29 -14.31 33.17
C LEU A 216 -34.72 -14.41 32.65
N ASN A 217 -34.93 -15.16 31.56
CA ASN A 217 -36.23 -15.37 30.96
C ASN A 217 -36.40 -16.83 30.53
N ALA A 218 -37.11 -17.60 31.34
CA ALA A 218 -37.37 -19.02 31.08
C ALA A 218 -38.28 -19.25 29.86
N GLY A 219 -39.19 -18.31 29.55
CA GLY A 219 -40.07 -18.41 28.39
C GLY A 219 -39.29 -18.30 27.08
N SER A 220 -38.46 -17.26 26.95
CA SER A 220 -37.59 -17.08 25.77
C SER A 220 -36.55 -18.19 25.63
N LEU A 221 -35.98 -18.68 26.74
CA LEU A 221 -35.10 -19.84 26.71
C LEU A 221 -35.83 -21.10 26.21
N GLY A 222 -37.06 -21.34 26.69
CA GLY A 222 -37.89 -22.46 26.24
C GLY A 222 -38.22 -22.38 24.76
N GLU A 223 -38.59 -21.20 24.27
CA GLU A 223 -38.88 -20.99 22.85
C GLU A 223 -37.65 -21.15 21.96
N ALA A 224 -36.49 -20.63 22.39
CA ALA A 224 -35.22 -20.83 21.69
C ALA A 224 -34.88 -22.33 21.56
N MET A 225 -35.05 -23.11 22.62
CA MET A 225 -34.80 -24.56 22.60
C MET A 225 -35.85 -25.31 21.77
N ARG A 226 -37.11 -24.87 21.78
CA ARG A 226 -38.17 -25.44 20.93
C ARG A 226 -37.85 -25.27 19.44
N LEU A 227 -37.47 -24.06 19.03
CA LEU A 227 -37.06 -23.77 17.65
C LEU A 227 -35.79 -24.54 17.26
N PHE A 228 -34.82 -24.64 18.17
CA PHE A 228 -33.60 -25.41 17.98
C PHE A 228 -33.88 -26.91 17.77
N HIS A 229 -34.81 -27.46 18.55
CA HIS A 229 -35.28 -28.84 18.40
C HIS A 229 -36.02 -29.04 17.08
N GLU A 230 -36.92 -28.14 16.70
CA GLU A 230 -37.64 -28.18 15.41
C GLU A 230 -36.65 -28.22 14.23
N ALA A 231 -35.58 -27.42 14.30
CA ALA A 231 -34.54 -27.33 13.28
C ALA A 231 -33.77 -28.63 13.06
N ARG A 232 -33.73 -29.55 14.05
CA ARG A 232 -33.08 -30.86 13.90
C ARG A 232 -33.73 -31.68 12.77
N ASN A 233 -35.04 -31.60 12.63
CA ASN A 233 -35.80 -32.45 11.71
C ASN A 233 -35.76 -31.98 10.24
N LEU A 234 -35.28 -30.77 9.98
CA LEU A 234 -35.13 -30.23 8.63
C LEU A 234 -33.87 -30.76 7.94
N LYS A 235 -33.91 -30.95 6.62
CA LYS A 235 -32.80 -31.61 5.88
C LYS A 235 -31.59 -30.71 5.64
N ASN A 236 -31.80 -29.45 5.31
CA ASN A 236 -30.76 -28.55 4.79
C ASN A 236 -30.41 -27.43 5.79
N CYS A 237 -29.31 -26.74 5.56
CA CYS A 237 -28.92 -25.55 6.32
C CYS A 237 -28.07 -24.64 5.43
N ASP A 238 -28.71 -23.66 4.81
CA ASP A 238 -28.09 -22.72 3.87
C ASP A 238 -28.32 -21.28 4.32
N GLY A 239 -27.24 -20.54 4.59
CA GLY A 239 -27.26 -19.15 5.05
C GLY A 239 -27.25 -18.10 3.93
N TYR A 240 -27.39 -18.52 2.67
CA TYR A 240 -27.55 -17.70 1.45
C TYR A 240 -26.48 -16.63 1.12
N LYS A 241 -25.60 -16.28 2.04
CA LYS A 241 -24.64 -15.19 1.89
C LYS A 241 -23.54 -15.48 0.86
N SER A 242 -23.10 -16.74 0.73
CA SER A 242 -22.18 -17.16 -0.35
C SER A 242 -22.80 -16.99 -1.74
N LEU A 243 -24.11 -17.30 -1.86
CA LEU A 243 -24.89 -17.13 -3.09
C LEU A 243 -25.03 -15.64 -3.44
N LEU A 244 -25.38 -14.79 -2.47
CA LEU A 244 -25.48 -13.35 -2.68
C LEU A 244 -24.12 -12.73 -3.06
N MET A 245 -23.02 -13.17 -2.45
CA MET A 245 -21.68 -12.68 -2.81
C MET A 245 -21.27 -13.10 -4.22
N ARG A 246 -21.62 -14.32 -4.66
CA ARG A 246 -21.41 -14.78 -6.04
C ARG A 246 -22.11 -13.92 -7.07
N GLU A 247 -23.28 -13.42 -6.74
CA GLU A 247 -24.04 -12.50 -7.59
C GLU A 247 -23.46 -11.09 -7.57
N LYS A 248 -23.05 -10.60 -6.40
CA LYS A 248 -22.56 -9.23 -6.21
C LYS A 248 -21.13 -8.99 -6.71
N ILE A 249 -20.20 -9.93 -6.48
CA ILE A 249 -18.77 -9.76 -6.85
C ILE A 249 -18.58 -9.42 -8.33
N PRO A 250 -19.23 -10.11 -9.29
CA PRO A 250 -19.13 -9.77 -10.71
C PRO A 250 -19.62 -8.36 -11.05
N LEU A 251 -20.49 -7.76 -10.25
CA LEU A 251 -21.02 -6.41 -10.48
C LEU A 251 -20.07 -5.31 -9.96
N LEU A 252 -19.14 -5.65 -9.08
CA LEU A 252 -18.16 -4.70 -8.54
C LEU A 252 -17.05 -4.40 -9.57
N ALA A 253 -16.74 -3.12 -9.75
CA ALA A 253 -15.60 -2.69 -10.56
C ALA A 253 -14.28 -3.02 -9.86
N GLN A 254 -13.31 -3.55 -10.59
CA GLN A 254 -11.99 -3.96 -10.08
C GLN A 254 -10.84 -3.60 -11.05
N ASP A 255 -11.08 -2.74 -12.05
CA ASP A 255 -10.15 -2.51 -13.17
C ASP A 255 -8.94 -1.65 -12.76
N ASN A 256 -9.07 -0.88 -11.68
CA ASN A 256 -7.99 -0.13 -11.08
C ASN A 256 -7.97 -0.25 -9.56
N LYS A 257 -6.89 0.23 -8.93
CA LYS A 257 -6.67 0.11 -7.48
C LYS A 257 -7.80 0.72 -6.64
N ILE A 258 -8.34 1.87 -7.05
CA ILE A 258 -9.35 2.58 -6.25
C ILE A 258 -10.67 1.82 -6.28
N GLU A 259 -11.02 1.30 -7.46
CA GLU A 259 -12.15 0.38 -7.66
C GLU A 259 -11.96 -0.91 -6.85
N LEU A 260 -10.79 -1.56 -6.96
CA LEU A 260 -10.48 -2.78 -6.22
C LEU A 260 -10.59 -2.58 -4.70
N PHE A 261 -10.00 -1.52 -4.15
CA PHE A 261 -10.10 -1.25 -2.70
C PHE A 261 -11.53 -0.87 -2.28
N GLY A 262 -12.29 -0.21 -3.15
CA GLY A 262 -13.72 0.02 -2.93
C GLY A 262 -14.50 -1.29 -2.88
N ALA A 263 -14.24 -2.21 -3.81
CA ALA A 263 -14.88 -3.52 -3.88
C ALA A 263 -14.52 -4.41 -2.68
N VAL A 264 -13.24 -4.48 -2.30
CA VAL A 264 -12.79 -5.20 -1.10
C VAL A 264 -13.39 -4.60 0.16
N GLY A 265 -13.48 -3.26 0.25
CA GLY A 265 -14.18 -2.56 1.33
C GLY A 265 -15.67 -2.90 1.42
N TYR A 266 -16.36 -2.98 0.28
CA TYR A 266 -17.76 -3.39 0.18
C TYR A 266 -17.97 -4.82 0.70
N VAL A 267 -17.15 -5.78 0.24
CA VAL A 267 -17.24 -7.18 0.69
C VAL A 267 -16.93 -7.29 2.19
N ALA A 268 -15.92 -6.58 2.69
CA ALA A 268 -15.62 -6.56 4.12
C ALA A 268 -16.78 -6.01 4.97
N GLY A 269 -17.43 -4.93 4.52
CA GLY A 269 -18.59 -4.33 5.20
C GLY A 269 -19.80 -5.27 5.27
N THR A 270 -20.11 -5.97 4.18
CA THR A 270 -21.22 -6.94 4.13
C THR A 270 -20.94 -8.22 4.94
N SER A 271 -19.68 -8.50 5.28
CA SER A 271 -19.28 -9.73 5.97
C SER A 271 -19.50 -9.68 7.50
N ALA A 272 -19.66 -8.50 8.10
CA ALA A 272 -19.35 -8.31 9.53
C ALA A 272 -20.52 -8.28 10.55
N SER A 273 -21.80 -8.10 10.20
CA SER A 273 -22.80 -7.68 11.21
C SER A 273 -23.79 -8.73 11.74
N ASP A 274 -24.24 -9.74 10.98
CA ASP A 274 -25.58 -10.30 11.30
C ASP A 274 -25.60 -11.67 12.02
N LEU A 275 -24.48 -12.40 12.02
CA LEU A 275 -24.36 -13.69 12.73
C LEU A 275 -24.06 -13.55 14.24
N ILE A 276 -23.93 -12.31 14.75
CA ILE A 276 -23.63 -12.08 16.18
C ILE A 276 -24.76 -12.59 17.07
N SER A 277 -26.01 -12.48 16.63
CA SER A 277 -27.18 -12.98 17.37
C SER A 277 -27.14 -14.50 17.51
N LEU A 278 -26.76 -15.24 16.46
CA LEU A 278 -26.58 -16.70 16.51
C LEU A 278 -25.56 -17.14 17.56
N ARG A 279 -24.55 -16.32 17.86
CA ARG A 279 -23.56 -16.63 18.90
C ARG A 279 -24.21 -16.88 20.27
N LYS A 280 -25.31 -16.18 20.58
CA LYS A 280 -26.01 -16.32 21.87
C LYS A 280 -26.67 -17.67 22.06
N LEU A 281 -26.98 -18.37 20.96
CA LEU A 281 -27.51 -19.73 21.01
C LEU A 281 -26.58 -20.69 21.76
N GLY A 282 -25.25 -20.55 21.64
CA GLY A 282 -24.30 -21.37 22.39
C GLY A 282 -24.36 -21.16 23.91
N GLU A 283 -24.66 -19.93 24.34
CA GLU A 283 -24.86 -19.60 25.76
C GLU A 283 -26.17 -20.22 26.28
N ALA A 284 -27.25 -20.12 25.50
CA ALA A 284 -28.56 -20.71 25.82
C ALA A 284 -28.50 -22.24 25.89
N ILE A 285 -27.85 -22.91 24.93
CA ILE A 285 -27.64 -24.37 24.95
C ILE A 285 -26.87 -24.77 26.22
N SER A 286 -25.81 -24.04 26.55
CA SER A 286 -25.02 -24.32 27.75
C SER A 286 -25.82 -24.11 29.05
N ALA A 287 -26.69 -23.11 29.09
CA ALA A 287 -27.54 -22.84 30.24
C ALA A 287 -28.63 -23.93 30.40
N GLN A 288 -29.28 -24.32 29.32
CA GLN A 288 -30.30 -25.37 29.31
C GLN A 288 -29.71 -26.72 29.74
N ALA A 289 -28.49 -27.06 29.30
CA ALA A 289 -27.78 -28.24 29.77
C ALA A 289 -27.57 -28.21 31.29
N GLY A 290 -27.19 -27.04 31.85
CA GLY A 290 -27.05 -26.85 33.29
C GLY A 290 -28.37 -26.95 34.04
N HIS A 291 -29.47 -26.48 33.45
CA HIS A 291 -30.81 -26.60 34.03
C HIS A 291 -31.24 -28.06 34.14
N PHE A 292 -31.12 -28.86 33.08
CA PHE A 292 -31.39 -30.30 33.14
C PHE A 292 -30.52 -31.03 34.17
N ALA A 293 -29.25 -30.62 34.33
CA ALA A 293 -28.39 -31.17 35.36
C ALA A 293 -28.90 -30.86 36.78
N SER A 294 -29.43 -29.64 37.02
CA SER A 294 -29.99 -29.26 38.32
C SER A 294 -31.28 -30.00 38.68
N GLU A 295 -32.08 -30.35 37.68
CA GLU A 295 -33.36 -31.06 37.84
C GLU A 295 -33.24 -32.59 37.71
N ASN A 296 -32.02 -33.12 37.55
CA ASN A 296 -31.77 -34.54 37.30
C ASN A 296 -32.49 -35.08 36.04
N GLY A 297 -32.65 -34.23 35.02
CA GLY A 297 -33.43 -34.47 33.79
C GLY A 297 -32.62 -35.11 32.65
N THR A 298 -32.23 -36.38 32.81
CA THR A 298 -31.36 -37.09 31.86
C THR A 298 -31.92 -37.20 30.44
N THR A 299 -33.23 -37.35 30.26
CA THR A 299 -33.86 -37.49 28.93
C THR A 299 -33.74 -36.19 28.13
N GLY A 300 -34.16 -35.07 28.70
CA GLY A 300 -34.06 -33.76 28.05
C GLY A 300 -32.62 -33.35 27.77
N PHE A 301 -31.68 -33.73 28.65
CA PHE A 301 -30.26 -33.53 28.40
C PHE A 301 -29.75 -34.27 27.15
N ARG A 302 -30.14 -35.54 26.97
CA ARG A 302 -29.75 -36.34 25.79
C ARG A 302 -30.40 -35.84 24.50
N GLU A 303 -31.64 -35.35 24.57
CA GLU A 303 -32.31 -34.73 23.42
C GLU A 303 -31.57 -33.46 22.99
N LEU A 304 -31.25 -32.57 23.93
CA LEU A 304 -30.48 -31.36 23.66
C LEU A 304 -29.09 -31.64 23.07
N MET A 305 -28.42 -32.70 23.53
CA MET A 305 -27.17 -33.16 22.93
C MET A 305 -27.35 -33.54 21.46
N ALA A 306 -28.37 -34.35 21.14
CA ALA A 306 -28.64 -34.78 19.78
C ALA A 306 -29.03 -33.59 18.86
N ASP A 307 -29.75 -32.60 19.39
CA ASP A 307 -30.06 -31.36 18.68
C ASP A 307 -28.78 -30.55 18.40
N SER A 308 -27.87 -30.47 19.37
CA SER A 308 -26.56 -29.82 19.18
C SER A 308 -25.67 -30.57 18.19
N GLU A 309 -25.67 -31.89 18.17
CA GLU A 309 -24.92 -32.68 17.20
C GLU A 309 -25.46 -32.45 15.77
N ALA A 310 -26.78 -32.42 15.61
CA ALA A 310 -27.42 -32.11 14.33
C ALA A 310 -27.08 -30.69 13.85
N PHE A 311 -27.12 -29.70 14.74
CA PHE A 311 -26.69 -28.33 14.45
C PHE A 311 -25.23 -28.29 13.98
N ASN A 312 -24.31 -28.89 14.76
CA ASN A 312 -22.88 -28.90 14.45
C ASN A 312 -22.61 -29.51 13.08
N HIS A 313 -23.26 -30.63 12.76
CA HIS A 313 -23.12 -31.29 11.46
C HIS A 313 -23.59 -30.36 10.32
N LYS A 314 -24.78 -29.77 10.45
CA LYS A 314 -25.39 -28.91 9.42
C LYS A 314 -24.57 -27.64 9.16
N VAL A 315 -24.23 -26.87 10.19
CA VAL A 315 -23.50 -25.59 10.02
C VAL A 315 -22.06 -25.80 9.56
N LEU A 316 -21.44 -26.92 9.95
CA LEU A 316 -20.12 -27.28 9.43
C LEU A 316 -20.17 -27.93 8.06
N SER A 317 -21.33 -28.35 7.54
CA SER A 317 -21.51 -28.82 6.15
C SER A 317 -21.90 -27.71 5.18
N MET A 318 -22.38 -26.58 5.67
CA MET A 318 -22.76 -25.42 4.87
C MET A 318 -21.55 -24.88 4.07
N GLU A 319 -21.79 -24.37 2.87
CA GLU A 319 -20.74 -23.68 2.12
C GLU A 319 -20.36 -22.36 2.83
N SER A 320 -19.17 -22.33 3.44
CA SER A 320 -18.66 -21.16 4.15
C SER A 320 -18.35 -20.03 3.17
N ASN A 321 -18.83 -18.82 3.45
CA ASN A 321 -18.47 -17.62 2.65
C ASN A 321 -17.22 -16.92 3.20
N THR A 322 -17.14 -16.78 4.52
CA THR A 322 -16.17 -15.93 5.19
C THR A 322 -15.63 -16.59 6.45
N LEU A 323 -14.42 -16.21 6.83
CA LEU A 323 -13.75 -16.67 8.03
C LEU A 323 -14.51 -16.27 9.30
N VAL A 324 -15.16 -15.10 9.29
CA VAL A 324 -15.94 -14.58 10.42
C VAL A 324 -17.10 -15.52 10.76
N GLU A 325 -17.84 -15.98 9.75
CA GLU A 325 -18.96 -16.92 9.90
C GLU A 325 -18.50 -18.23 10.56
N VAL A 326 -17.43 -18.83 10.06
CA VAL A 326 -16.88 -20.08 10.61
C VAL A 326 -16.38 -19.89 12.04
N LEU A 327 -15.78 -18.74 12.36
CA LEU A 327 -15.36 -18.40 13.72
C LEU A 327 -16.55 -18.26 14.68
N VAL A 328 -17.69 -17.71 14.22
CA VAL A 328 -18.92 -17.65 15.02
C VAL A 328 -19.44 -19.04 15.31
N TYR A 329 -19.55 -19.93 14.33
CA TYR A 329 -19.98 -21.31 14.55
C TYR A 329 -19.06 -22.05 15.51
N ARG A 330 -17.74 -21.90 15.35
CA ARG A 330 -16.77 -22.49 16.28
C ARG A 330 -16.95 -21.97 17.71
N ALA A 331 -17.29 -20.69 17.89
CA ALA A 331 -17.55 -20.12 19.21
C ALA A 331 -18.82 -20.70 19.87
N ILE A 332 -19.89 -20.92 19.08
CA ILE A 332 -21.12 -21.59 19.54
C ILE A 332 -20.80 -23.01 20.02
N ILE A 333 -20.11 -23.79 19.17
CA ILE A 333 -19.69 -25.17 19.45
C ILE A 333 -18.89 -25.26 20.76
N VAL A 334 -17.84 -24.44 20.91
CA VAL A 334 -16.99 -24.44 22.11
C VAL A 334 -17.81 -24.14 23.37
N THR A 335 -18.74 -23.18 23.29
CA THR A 335 -19.56 -22.79 24.44
C THR A 335 -20.52 -23.91 24.85
N ALA A 336 -21.18 -24.53 23.87
CA ALA A 336 -22.09 -25.66 24.10
C ALA A 336 -21.35 -26.89 24.67
N CYS A 337 -20.19 -27.27 24.11
CA CYS A 337 -19.40 -28.42 24.59
C CYS A 337 -18.99 -28.28 26.07
N ARG A 338 -18.64 -27.07 26.51
CA ARG A 338 -18.33 -26.82 27.94
C ARG A 338 -19.55 -26.99 28.83
N GLY A 339 -20.72 -26.55 28.37
CA GLY A 339 -21.99 -26.77 29.05
C GLY A 339 -22.30 -28.25 29.19
N PHE A 340 -22.22 -29.01 28.10
CA PHE A 340 -22.48 -30.45 28.11
C PHE A 340 -21.49 -31.22 28.98
N ALA A 341 -20.19 -30.93 28.92
CA ALA A 341 -19.19 -31.58 29.76
C ALA A 341 -19.44 -31.35 31.26
N GLY A 342 -19.85 -30.14 31.65
CA GLY A 342 -20.21 -29.81 33.02
C GLY A 342 -21.48 -30.51 33.50
N ALA A 343 -22.55 -30.43 32.69
CA ALA A 343 -23.84 -31.02 33.00
C ALA A 343 -23.81 -32.56 33.06
N ALA A 344 -23.10 -33.20 32.13
CA ALA A 344 -22.94 -34.66 32.11
C ALA A 344 -22.26 -35.20 33.39
N LYS A 345 -21.28 -34.47 33.94
CA LYS A 345 -20.63 -34.83 35.22
C LYS A 345 -21.61 -34.82 36.39
N VAL A 346 -22.49 -33.82 36.44
CA VAL A 346 -23.52 -33.70 37.50
C VAL A 346 -24.56 -34.82 37.39
N LEU A 347 -24.94 -35.19 36.17
CA LEU A 347 -25.90 -36.26 35.89
C LEU A 347 -25.31 -37.68 35.98
N GLY A 348 -24.02 -37.83 36.29
CA GLY A 348 -23.34 -39.13 36.35
C GLY A 348 -23.10 -39.80 34.99
N LEU A 349 -23.19 -39.04 33.88
CA LEU A 349 -22.96 -39.50 32.51
C LEU A 349 -21.47 -39.36 32.13
N GLN A 350 -20.64 -40.19 32.76
CA GLN A 350 -19.18 -40.09 32.65
C GLN A 350 -18.65 -40.22 31.19
N PRO A 351 -19.13 -41.14 30.34
CA PRO A 351 -18.67 -41.24 28.95
C PRO A 351 -18.92 -39.97 28.13
N GLU A 352 -20.11 -39.38 28.29
CA GLU A 352 -20.49 -38.14 27.61
C GLU A 352 -19.68 -36.95 28.12
N ALA A 353 -19.44 -36.88 29.44
CA ALA A 353 -18.59 -35.87 30.04
C ALA A 353 -17.16 -35.91 29.47
N GLU A 354 -16.56 -37.10 29.37
CA GLU A 354 -15.23 -37.31 28.81
C GLU A 354 -15.17 -36.95 27.32
N ARG A 355 -16.20 -37.33 26.55
CA ARG A 355 -16.30 -37.01 25.12
C ARG A 355 -16.28 -35.50 24.86
N TYR A 356 -17.14 -34.74 25.54
CA TYR A 356 -17.19 -33.28 25.33
C TYR A 356 -15.98 -32.55 25.94
N GLN A 357 -15.43 -33.05 27.04
CA GLN A 357 -14.18 -32.53 27.60
C GLN A 357 -13.03 -32.70 26.60
N ALA A 358 -12.91 -33.87 25.97
CA ALA A 358 -11.90 -34.12 24.95
C ALA A 358 -12.03 -33.19 23.73
N VAL A 359 -13.26 -32.86 23.33
CA VAL A 359 -13.52 -31.87 22.26
C VAL A 359 -13.06 -30.47 22.67
N ASP A 360 -13.42 -29.97 23.87
CA ASP A 360 -12.97 -28.64 24.34
C ASP A 360 -11.45 -28.59 24.48
N ASP A 361 -10.83 -29.66 24.97
CA ASP A 361 -9.38 -29.76 25.11
C ASP A 361 -8.68 -29.69 23.74
N ARG A 362 -9.15 -30.45 22.72
CA ARG A 362 -8.62 -30.36 21.34
C ARG A 362 -8.78 -28.97 20.74
N LEU A 363 -9.94 -28.33 20.94
CA LEU A 363 -10.21 -26.97 20.45
C LEU A 363 -9.32 -25.93 21.14
N ARG A 364 -9.06 -26.10 22.45
CA ARG A 364 -8.17 -25.23 23.24
C ARG A 364 -6.71 -25.41 22.83
N GLU A 365 -6.24 -26.64 22.73
CA GLU A 365 -4.87 -26.96 22.28
C GLU A 365 -4.60 -26.39 20.90
N ALA A 366 -5.52 -26.60 19.95
CA ALA A 366 -5.43 -26.00 18.62
C ALA A 366 -5.39 -24.47 18.65
N ARG A 367 -6.08 -23.81 19.58
CA ARG A 367 -6.00 -22.34 19.74
C ARG A 367 -4.68 -21.89 20.35
N GLU A 368 -4.13 -22.67 21.27
CA GLU A 368 -2.86 -22.35 21.94
C GLU A 368 -1.66 -22.53 21.03
N SER A 369 -1.65 -23.57 20.19
CA SER A 369 -0.60 -23.79 19.19
C SER A 369 -0.47 -22.63 18.18
N LEU A 370 -1.53 -21.85 17.99
CA LEU A 370 -1.57 -20.72 17.06
C LEU A 370 -0.98 -19.42 17.63
N LYS A 371 -0.89 -19.26 18.96
CA LYS A 371 -0.51 -17.98 19.59
C LYS A 371 0.93 -17.55 19.29
N ASN A 372 1.84 -18.51 19.12
CA ASN A 372 3.28 -18.26 18.96
C ASN A 372 3.82 -18.71 17.60
N ARG A 373 2.96 -18.85 16.59
CA ARG A 373 3.38 -19.31 15.27
C ARG A 373 3.97 -18.16 14.46
N ASP A 374 5.23 -18.33 14.10
CA ASP A 374 5.89 -17.50 13.10
C ASP A 374 5.43 -17.90 11.71
N LEU A 375 5.08 -16.90 10.89
CA LEU A 375 4.79 -17.09 9.49
C LEU A 375 6.06 -16.78 8.70
N LEU A 376 6.69 -17.82 8.16
CA LEU A 376 7.93 -17.72 7.41
C LEU A 376 7.71 -18.04 5.94
N ILE A 377 8.29 -17.24 5.06
CA ILE A 377 8.35 -17.45 3.60
C ILE A 377 9.83 -17.43 3.21
N ASP A 378 10.32 -18.51 2.62
CA ASP A 378 11.74 -18.70 2.26
C ASP A 378 12.70 -18.41 3.42
N GLY A 379 12.34 -18.83 4.65
CA GLY A 379 13.15 -18.59 5.85
C GLY A 379 13.14 -17.16 6.39
N HIS A 380 12.34 -16.26 5.81
CA HIS A 380 12.16 -14.89 6.27
C HIS A 380 10.77 -14.66 6.87
N ASP A 381 10.66 -13.75 7.83
CA ASP A 381 9.35 -13.27 8.33
C ASP A 381 8.48 -12.81 7.14
N PHE A 382 7.25 -13.31 7.08
CA PHE A 382 6.24 -12.98 6.08
C PHE A 382 6.13 -11.48 5.79
N LYS A 383 6.16 -10.64 6.84
CA LYS A 383 6.07 -9.19 6.67
C LYS A 383 7.20 -8.62 5.83
N LYS A 384 8.37 -9.27 5.82
CA LYS A 384 9.51 -8.89 4.96
C LYS A 384 9.29 -9.26 3.50
N LYS A 385 8.36 -10.15 3.16
CA LYS A 385 8.09 -10.60 1.78
C LYS A 385 6.76 -10.09 1.23
N ALA A 386 5.78 -9.80 2.09
CA ALA A 386 4.47 -9.33 1.68
C ALA A 386 4.45 -7.83 1.31
N GLY A 387 3.50 -7.43 0.45
CA GLY A 387 3.10 -6.03 0.32
C GLY A 387 2.46 -5.50 1.61
N ILE A 388 2.14 -4.22 1.65
CA ILE A 388 1.46 -3.53 2.74
C ILE A 388 0.14 -4.22 3.07
N PHE A 389 -0.68 -4.47 2.06
CA PHE A 389 -2.01 -5.00 2.26
C PHE A 389 -1.99 -6.44 2.74
N GLU A 390 -1.27 -7.32 2.04
CA GLU A 390 -1.11 -8.71 2.44
C GLU A 390 -0.40 -8.81 3.79
N GLY A 391 0.56 -7.94 4.07
CA GLY A 391 1.28 -7.86 5.35
C GLY A 391 0.40 -7.48 6.55
N LEU A 392 -0.71 -6.78 6.32
CA LEU A 392 -1.68 -6.40 7.35
C LEU A 392 -2.74 -7.49 7.58
N THR A 393 -3.32 -8.05 6.51
CA THR A 393 -4.50 -8.92 6.60
C THR A 393 -4.13 -10.40 6.71
N THR A 394 -3.18 -10.88 5.91
CA THR A 394 -2.85 -12.31 5.80
C THR A 394 -2.40 -12.94 7.13
N PRO A 395 -1.55 -12.30 7.97
CA PRO A 395 -1.17 -12.89 9.25
C PRO A 395 -2.37 -13.09 10.21
N MET A 396 -3.37 -12.21 10.16
CA MET A 396 -4.57 -12.31 11.00
C MET A 396 -5.43 -13.52 10.60
N VAL A 397 -5.55 -13.74 9.29
CA VAL A 397 -6.28 -14.86 8.68
C VAL A 397 -5.52 -16.18 8.86
N HIS A 398 -4.23 -16.21 8.51
CA HIS A 398 -3.38 -17.40 8.56
C HIS A 398 -3.33 -18.03 9.96
N ARG A 399 -3.36 -17.21 11.02
CA ARG A 399 -3.31 -17.68 12.41
C ARG A 399 -4.62 -18.25 12.95
N GLN A 400 -5.67 -18.38 12.13
CA GLN A 400 -6.93 -18.99 12.58
C GLN A 400 -6.96 -20.53 12.46
N VAL A 401 -6.04 -21.13 11.70
CA VAL A 401 -6.03 -22.56 11.36
C VAL A 401 -4.70 -23.24 11.67
N VAL A 402 -4.75 -24.51 12.07
CA VAL A 402 -3.57 -25.32 12.40
C VAL A 402 -2.79 -25.71 11.15
N ASN A 403 -3.49 -26.04 10.06
CA ASN A 403 -2.91 -26.44 8.78
C ASN A 403 -3.28 -25.44 7.68
N PRO A 404 -2.71 -24.22 7.69
CA PRO A 404 -3.05 -23.17 6.75
C PRO A 404 -2.72 -23.58 5.30
N PRO A 405 -3.51 -23.11 4.33
CA PRO A 405 -3.16 -23.22 2.92
C PRO A 405 -1.76 -22.63 2.66
N PRO A 406 -0.94 -23.24 1.80
CA PRO A 406 0.39 -22.74 1.52
C PRO A 406 0.34 -21.37 0.83
N ILE A 407 1.27 -20.49 1.21
CA ILE A 407 1.55 -19.22 0.53
C ILE A 407 3.01 -19.28 0.07
N THR A 408 3.27 -18.92 -1.17
CA THR A 408 4.61 -18.88 -1.76
C THR A 408 5.08 -17.44 -1.97
N ASP A 409 6.39 -17.24 -2.18
CA ASP A 409 6.90 -15.91 -2.56
C ASP A 409 6.35 -15.44 -3.91
N GLU A 410 6.00 -16.37 -4.81
CA GLU A 410 5.39 -16.05 -6.10
C GLU A 410 4.01 -15.40 -5.94
N ASP A 411 3.23 -15.82 -4.95
CA ASP A 411 1.93 -15.24 -4.63
C ASP A 411 2.06 -13.80 -4.11
N LEU A 412 3.16 -13.48 -3.40
CA LEU A 412 3.39 -12.18 -2.77
C LEU A 412 4.15 -11.17 -3.66
N LYS A 413 4.84 -11.68 -4.68
CA LYS A 413 5.72 -10.89 -5.55
C LYS A 413 4.97 -9.79 -6.31
N PRO A 414 3.78 -10.00 -6.91
CA PRO A 414 3.06 -8.95 -7.63
C PRO A 414 2.78 -7.73 -6.75
N GLY A 415 2.21 -7.92 -5.57
CA GLY A 415 1.85 -6.84 -4.64
C GLY A 415 3.07 -6.11 -4.11
N ARG A 416 4.12 -6.87 -3.75
CA ARG A 416 5.41 -6.28 -3.36
C ARG A 416 6.00 -5.40 -4.48
N LEU A 417 6.03 -5.88 -5.72
CA LEU A 417 6.62 -5.12 -6.83
C LEU A 417 5.75 -3.95 -7.28
N LEU A 418 4.42 -4.08 -7.18
CA LEU A 418 3.47 -2.99 -7.39
C LEU A 418 3.82 -1.79 -6.49
N GLU A 419 4.05 -2.05 -5.20
CA GLU A 419 4.41 -1.01 -4.23
C GLU A 419 5.77 -0.39 -4.50
N HIS A 420 6.77 -1.19 -4.88
CA HIS A 420 8.06 -0.67 -5.31
C HIS A 420 7.94 0.29 -6.50
N GLU A 421 7.06 0.03 -7.46
CA GLU A 421 6.81 0.94 -8.59
C GLU A 421 6.10 2.22 -8.17
N ILE A 422 5.10 2.15 -7.28
CA ILE A 422 4.43 3.33 -6.73
C ILE A 422 5.44 4.23 -6.00
N ILE A 423 6.29 3.63 -5.16
CA ILE A 423 7.31 4.39 -4.41
C ILE A 423 8.39 4.94 -5.36
N SER A 424 8.80 4.20 -6.39
CA SER A 424 9.74 4.67 -7.40
C SER A 424 9.20 5.88 -8.17
N MET A 425 7.91 5.86 -8.51
CA MET A 425 7.21 7.01 -9.12
C MET A 425 7.23 8.24 -8.20
N LEU A 426 6.86 8.08 -6.92
CA LEU A 426 6.89 9.17 -5.95
C LEU A 426 8.30 9.72 -5.75
N CYS A 427 9.32 8.85 -5.70
CA CYS A 427 10.71 9.26 -5.60
C CYS A 427 11.20 10.00 -6.84
N ALA A 428 10.79 9.60 -8.05
CA ALA A 428 11.11 10.32 -9.28
C ALA A 428 10.51 11.73 -9.29
N CYS A 429 9.25 11.89 -8.85
CA CYS A 429 8.62 13.19 -8.65
C CYS A 429 9.35 14.02 -7.58
N ALA A 430 9.78 13.40 -6.48
CA ALA A 430 10.54 14.09 -5.44
C ALA A 430 11.91 14.59 -5.96
N VAL A 431 12.64 13.77 -6.73
CA VAL A 431 13.90 14.18 -7.39
C VAL A 431 13.64 15.28 -8.42
N TYR A 432 12.56 15.21 -9.19
CA TYR A 432 12.15 16.28 -10.10
C TYR A 432 11.97 17.62 -9.37
N MET A 433 11.22 17.64 -8.27
CA MET A 433 11.00 18.84 -7.46
C MET A 433 12.30 19.34 -6.82
N PHE A 434 13.12 18.42 -6.33
CA PHE A 434 14.43 18.71 -5.76
C PHE A 434 15.35 19.40 -6.78
N LEU A 435 15.48 18.84 -8.00
CA LEU A 435 16.22 19.46 -9.09
C LEU A 435 15.64 20.82 -9.50
N GLY A 436 14.32 20.97 -9.48
CA GLY A 436 13.64 22.24 -9.72
C GLY A 436 14.01 23.33 -8.73
N GLY A 437 14.11 22.99 -7.44
CA GLY A 437 14.61 23.89 -6.41
C GLY A 437 16.04 24.36 -6.69
N PHE A 438 16.95 23.44 -7.03
CA PHE A 438 18.33 23.79 -7.39
C PHE A 438 18.44 24.56 -8.70
N LEU A 439 17.62 24.25 -9.71
CA LEU A 439 17.51 25.03 -10.94
C LEU A 439 17.12 26.48 -10.63
N GLY A 440 16.11 26.67 -9.77
CA GLY A 440 15.68 27.99 -9.30
C GLY A 440 16.81 28.73 -8.58
N LEU A 441 17.52 28.07 -7.66
CA LEU A 441 18.67 28.66 -6.95
C LEU A 441 19.79 29.07 -7.92
N VAL A 442 20.17 28.21 -8.87
CA VAL A 442 21.20 28.52 -9.86
C VAL A 442 20.77 29.68 -10.75
N TRP A 443 19.51 29.70 -11.18
CA TRP A 443 18.95 30.77 -12.01
C TRP A 443 18.94 32.12 -11.28
N ILE A 444 18.45 32.14 -10.03
CA ILE A 444 18.45 33.33 -9.15
C ILE A 444 19.87 33.82 -8.89
N SER A 445 20.83 32.91 -8.66
CA SER A 445 22.24 33.26 -8.46
C SER A 445 22.84 34.01 -9.66
N GLY A 446 22.26 33.84 -10.85
CA GLY A 446 22.63 34.58 -12.05
C GLY A 446 22.26 36.06 -12.00
N PHE A 447 21.20 36.44 -11.28
CA PHE A 447 20.76 37.84 -11.14
C PHE A 447 21.62 38.64 -10.16
N PHE A 448 22.14 38.00 -9.12
CA PHE A 448 23.02 38.65 -8.14
C PHE A 448 24.43 38.98 -8.69
N ARG A 449 24.74 38.57 -9.93
CA ARG A 449 26.04 38.86 -10.56
C ARG A 449 25.99 40.12 -11.40
N LYS A 450 27.07 40.90 -11.37
CA LYS A 450 27.22 42.12 -12.19
C LYS A 450 27.02 41.80 -13.68
N THR A 451 26.30 42.68 -14.39
CA THR A 451 25.98 42.56 -15.83
C THR A 451 27.18 42.21 -16.72
N PRO A 452 28.38 42.79 -16.54
CA PRO A 452 29.53 42.49 -17.39
C PRO A 452 29.99 41.03 -17.27
N ILE A 453 29.99 40.47 -16.05
CA ILE A 453 30.35 39.06 -15.80
C ILE A 453 29.31 38.13 -16.42
N ARG A 454 28.03 38.48 -16.36
CA ARG A 454 26.94 37.69 -16.97
C ARG A 454 27.06 37.60 -18.49
N ARG A 455 27.38 38.73 -19.15
CA ARG A 455 27.59 38.78 -20.61
C ARG A 455 28.84 38.00 -21.01
N LEU A 456 29.94 38.17 -20.26
CA LEU A 456 31.17 37.43 -20.50
C LEU A 456 30.97 35.91 -20.30
N ALA A 457 30.25 35.49 -19.26
CA ALA A 457 29.93 34.07 -19.05
C ALA A 457 29.10 33.46 -20.20
N ALA A 458 28.18 34.23 -20.79
CA ALA A 458 27.43 33.80 -21.98
C ALA A 458 28.36 33.60 -23.20
N ARG A 459 29.40 34.43 -23.31
CA ARG A 459 30.40 34.35 -24.36
C ARG A 459 31.32 33.14 -24.21
N PHE A 460 31.75 32.82 -22.99
CA PHE A 460 32.53 31.61 -22.72
C PHE A 460 31.71 30.33 -22.88
N GLU A 461 30.43 30.35 -22.50
CA GLU A 461 29.51 29.24 -22.73
C GLU A 461 29.38 28.88 -24.23
N SER A 462 29.45 29.86 -25.13
CA SER A 462 29.32 29.61 -26.57
C SER A 462 30.54 28.93 -27.20
N LEU A 463 31.65 28.81 -26.47
CA LEU A 463 32.83 28.03 -26.89
C LEU A 463 32.59 26.52 -26.79
N MET A 464 31.56 26.10 -26.04
CA MET A 464 31.21 24.70 -25.87
C MET A 464 30.62 24.11 -27.16
N ARG A 465 31.20 23.01 -27.62
CA ARG A 465 30.78 22.27 -28.81
C ARG A 465 29.64 21.29 -28.48
N PRO A 466 28.89 20.81 -29.48
CA PRO A 466 27.85 19.79 -29.25
C PRO A 466 28.35 18.54 -28.51
N ILE A 467 29.59 18.10 -28.78
CA ILE A 467 30.20 16.97 -28.08
C ILE A 467 30.41 17.21 -26.59
N ASP A 468 30.66 18.46 -26.19
CA ASP A 468 30.78 18.82 -24.78
C ASP A 468 29.44 18.68 -24.08
N TRP A 469 28.35 19.10 -24.74
CA TRP A 469 27.00 18.90 -24.25
C TRP A 469 26.60 17.42 -24.20
N MET A 470 27.07 16.59 -25.14
CA MET A 470 26.88 15.13 -25.06
C MET A 470 27.55 14.53 -23.83
N TRP A 471 28.74 15.00 -23.43
CA TRP A 471 29.36 14.56 -22.17
C TRP A 471 28.58 15.04 -20.95
N VAL A 472 28.15 16.30 -20.93
CA VAL A 472 27.40 16.88 -19.81
C VAL A 472 26.06 16.17 -19.60
N ILE A 473 25.30 15.93 -20.68
CA ILE A 473 24.00 15.25 -20.60
C ILE A 473 24.19 13.73 -20.48
N GLY A 474 25.05 13.12 -21.31
CA GLY A 474 25.27 11.68 -21.34
C GLY A 474 25.86 11.16 -20.03
N ALA A 475 27.04 11.66 -19.65
CA ALA A 475 27.72 11.20 -18.44
C ALA A 475 27.19 11.88 -17.15
N GLY A 476 26.69 13.11 -17.24
CA GLY A 476 26.19 13.85 -16.07
C GLY A 476 24.72 13.56 -15.71
N VAL A 477 23.90 13.11 -16.65
CA VAL A 477 22.45 12.93 -16.43
C VAL A 477 21.99 11.53 -16.80
N VAL A 478 22.23 11.07 -18.03
CA VAL A 478 21.70 9.78 -18.52
C VAL A 478 22.36 8.60 -17.82
N LEU A 479 23.68 8.61 -17.69
CA LEU A 479 24.44 7.52 -17.08
C LEU A 479 24.03 7.26 -15.61
N PRO A 480 23.91 8.27 -14.72
CA PRO A 480 23.40 8.06 -13.36
C PRO A 480 22.01 7.42 -13.31
N ILE A 481 21.10 7.86 -14.19
CA ILE A 481 19.74 7.29 -14.27
C ILE A 481 19.82 5.80 -14.62
N LEU A 482 20.55 5.46 -15.68
CA LEU A 482 20.71 4.07 -16.12
C LEU A 482 21.34 3.20 -15.04
N LEU A 483 22.39 3.70 -14.38
CA LEU A 483 23.10 2.99 -13.31
C LEU A 483 22.16 2.65 -12.14
N VAL A 484 21.35 3.61 -11.70
CA VAL A 484 20.38 3.38 -10.61
C VAL A 484 19.24 2.47 -11.05
N MET A 485 18.78 2.57 -12.30
CA MET A 485 17.77 1.64 -12.84
C MET A 485 18.31 0.21 -12.88
N ILE A 486 19.57 0.00 -13.30
CA ILE A 486 20.22 -1.31 -13.31
C ILE A 486 20.37 -1.84 -11.88
N LEU A 487 20.89 -1.02 -10.96
CA LEU A 487 21.06 -1.40 -9.55
C LEU A 487 19.71 -1.82 -8.95
N ASN A 488 18.68 -1.01 -9.14
CA ASN A 488 17.38 -1.27 -8.55
C ASN A 488 16.69 -2.50 -9.17
N ARG A 489 16.74 -2.69 -10.49
CA ARG A 489 15.91 -3.69 -11.20
C ARG A 489 16.62 -5.02 -11.50
N HIS A 490 17.94 -5.01 -11.62
CA HIS A 490 18.72 -6.18 -12.04
C HIS A 490 19.63 -6.73 -10.94
N THR A 491 19.66 -6.11 -9.75
CA THR A 491 20.48 -6.59 -8.64
C THR A 491 19.65 -6.69 -7.36
N PRO A 492 20.02 -7.60 -6.43
CA PRO A 492 19.34 -7.71 -5.13
C PRO A 492 19.53 -6.47 -4.25
N LEU A 493 20.51 -5.62 -4.58
CA LEU A 493 20.78 -4.37 -3.87
C LEU A 493 19.66 -3.33 -4.04
N GLY A 494 18.74 -3.51 -4.98
CA GLY A 494 17.53 -2.70 -5.07
C GLY A 494 16.53 -2.95 -3.93
N GLY A 495 16.69 -4.02 -3.15
CA GLY A 495 15.76 -4.39 -2.07
C GLY A 495 14.36 -4.81 -2.57
N ARG A 496 14.22 -5.14 -3.86
CA ARG A 496 12.93 -5.46 -4.51
C ARG A 496 12.36 -6.82 -4.13
N ASP A 497 13.22 -7.72 -3.63
CA ASP A 497 12.82 -9.03 -3.12
C ASP A 497 12.18 -8.96 -1.72
N PHE A 498 12.11 -7.76 -1.16
CA PHE A 498 11.60 -7.49 0.18
C PHE A 498 10.55 -6.37 0.17
N SER A 499 9.66 -6.42 1.15
CA SER A 499 8.60 -5.45 1.40
C SER A 499 9.18 -4.05 1.61
N VAL A 500 8.62 -3.06 0.91
CA VAL A 500 9.07 -1.67 1.08
C VAL A 500 8.82 -1.19 2.52
N VAL A 501 7.72 -1.60 3.14
CA VAL A 501 7.37 -1.17 4.51
C VAL A 501 8.17 -1.87 5.58
N ALA A 502 8.41 -3.18 5.45
CA ALA A 502 9.30 -3.86 6.40
C ALA A 502 10.70 -3.26 6.38
N LEU A 503 11.15 -2.77 5.21
CA LEU A 503 12.41 -2.06 5.05
C LEU A 503 12.31 -0.54 5.32
N ARG A 504 11.18 -0.05 5.84
CA ARG A 504 10.94 1.37 6.18
C ARG A 504 11.24 2.33 5.02
N PHE A 505 10.93 1.90 3.80
CA PHE A 505 11.18 2.62 2.56
C PHE A 505 12.66 2.92 2.27
N LEU A 506 13.61 2.36 3.05
CA LEU A 506 15.01 2.74 2.99
C LEU A 506 15.68 2.49 1.63
N PRO A 507 15.58 1.30 1.00
CA PRO A 507 16.27 1.06 -0.27
C PRO A 507 15.84 2.00 -1.40
N PRO A 508 14.54 2.17 -1.74
CA PRO A 508 14.16 3.08 -2.80
C PRO A 508 14.50 4.54 -2.46
N LEU A 509 14.34 4.98 -1.21
CA LEU A 509 14.72 6.33 -0.80
C LEU A 509 16.23 6.57 -0.92
N ALA A 510 17.07 5.61 -0.53
CA ALA A 510 18.52 5.71 -0.66
C ALA A 510 18.95 5.76 -2.13
N SER A 511 18.40 4.88 -2.97
CA SER A 511 18.67 4.86 -4.41
C SER A 511 18.33 6.18 -5.10
N PHE A 512 17.13 6.72 -4.84
CA PHE A 512 16.70 7.96 -5.48
C PHE A 512 17.34 9.22 -4.85
N ASN A 513 17.67 9.21 -3.55
CA ASN A 513 18.43 10.29 -2.94
C ASN A 513 19.84 10.36 -3.55
N GLY A 514 20.55 9.23 -3.60
CA GLY A 514 21.84 9.15 -4.25
C GLY A 514 21.77 9.53 -5.74
N LEU A 515 20.69 9.17 -6.45
CA LEU A 515 20.47 9.60 -7.83
C LEU A 515 20.34 11.12 -7.92
N GLY A 516 19.51 11.73 -7.08
CA GLY A 516 19.33 13.19 -7.05
C GLY A 516 20.66 13.91 -6.79
N LEU A 517 21.48 13.39 -5.88
CA LEU A 517 22.81 13.94 -5.62
C LEU A 517 23.77 13.76 -6.81
N LEU A 518 23.78 12.60 -7.46
CA LEU A 518 24.57 12.39 -8.68
C LEU A 518 24.17 13.36 -9.79
N LEU A 519 22.86 13.58 -9.98
CA LEU A 519 22.30 14.51 -10.96
C LEU A 519 22.61 15.98 -10.65
N LEU A 520 22.99 16.32 -9.41
CA LEU A 520 23.53 17.63 -9.06
C LEU A 520 25.05 17.69 -9.23
N ILE A 521 25.77 16.70 -8.71
CA ILE A 521 27.23 16.74 -8.58
C ILE A 521 27.91 16.49 -9.93
N LEU A 522 27.56 15.43 -10.65
CA LEU A 522 28.27 15.05 -11.88
C LEU A 522 28.20 16.12 -12.97
N PRO A 523 27.06 16.78 -13.24
CA PRO A 523 27.03 17.93 -14.14
C PRO A 523 28.01 19.03 -13.74
N ILE A 524 28.12 19.37 -12.45
CA ILE A 524 29.06 20.39 -11.98
C ILE A 524 30.51 19.98 -12.29
N LEU A 525 30.88 18.72 -12.03
CA LEU A 525 32.23 18.22 -12.27
C LEU A 525 32.57 18.18 -13.75
N ILE A 526 31.67 17.62 -14.57
CA ILE A 526 31.88 17.48 -16.01
C ILE A 526 31.94 18.85 -16.67
N ILE A 527 31.04 19.78 -16.32
CA ILE A 527 31.08 21.15 -16.86
C ILE A 527 32.40 21.83 -16.47
N ARG A 528 32.85 21.72 -15.21
CA ARG A 528 34.12 22.32 -14.77
C ARG A 528 35.33 21.70 -15.47
N TRP A 529 35.32 20.38 -15.67
CA TRP A 529 36.36 19.68 -16.42
C TRP A 529 36.42 20.15 -17.87
N ARG A 530 35.29 20.13 -18.59
CA ARG A 530 35.23 20.57 -19.99
C ARG A 530 35.57 22.04 -20.16
N LEU A 531 35.10 22.91 -19.25
CA LEU A 531 35.47 24.32 -19.25
C LEU A 531 36.96 24.53 -18.98
N SER A 532 37.58 23.77 -18.08
CA SER A 532 39.01 23.86 -17.81
C SER A 532 39.86 23.37 -19.00
N GLU A 533 39.39 22.36 -19.73
CA GLU A 533 40.07 21.87 -20.94
C GLU A 533 39.98 22.88 -22.09
N LYS A 534 38.84 23.55 -22.27
CA LYS A 534 38.60 24.49 -23.38
C LYS A 534 39.02 25.92 -23.11
N CYS A 535 38.95 26.35 -21.85
CA CYS A 535 39.14 27.73 -21.46
C CYS A 535 40.23 27.89 -20.39
N GLY A 536 40.98 26.84 -20.07
CA GLY A 536 42.04 26.87 -19.06
C GLY A 536 43.11 27.91 -19.34
N SER A 537 43.51 28.06 -20.62
CA SER A 537 44.45 29.08 -21.10
C SER A 537 43.96 30.52 -20.90
N PHE A 538 42.65 30.71 -20.66
CA PHE A 538 42.03 31.99 -20.37
C PHE A 538 41.83 32.23 -18.86
N GLY A 539 42.55 31.49 -18.01
CA GLY A 539 42.51 31.60 -16.55
C GLY A 539 41.30 30.89 -15.91
N LEU A 540 40.51 30.13 -16.67
CA LEU A 540 39.41 29.30 -16.17
C LEU A 540 39.94 27.90 -15.79
N VAL A 541 40.78 27.84 -14.75
CA VAL A 541 41.42 26.59 -14.29
C VAL A 541 40.65 25.97 -13.12
N TRP A 542 40.44 24.65 -13.19
CA TRP A 542 39.84 23.88 -12.09
C TRP A 542 40.93 23.29 -11.16
N ARG A 543 41.21 23.96 -10.03
CA ARG A 543 42.32 23.61 -9.11
C ARG A 543 42.08 22.43 -8.14
N HIS A 544 40.83 22.05 -7.85
CA HIS A 544 40.53 21.01 -6.85
C HIS A 544 39.50 20.01 -7.37
N SER A 545 39.94 19.09 -8.23
CA SER A 545 39.07 18.18 -8.97
C SER A 545 38.69 16.89 -8.24
N TRP A 546 39.61 16.32 -7.47
CA TRP A 546 39.46 14.97 -6.91
C TRP A 546 38.40 14.86 -5.80
N ILE A 547 38.24 15.87 -4.94
CA ILE A 547 37.26 15.83 -3.83
C ILE A 547 35.82 15.73 -4.36
N GLY A 548 35.53 16.41 -5.47
CA GLY A 548 34.23 16.32 -6.11
C GLY A 548 33.94 14.94 -6.68
N TRP A 549 34.93 14.29 -7.28
CA TRP A 549 34.80 12.91 -7.75
C TRP A 549 34.61 11.91 -6.61
N ILE A 550 35.23 12.12 -5.45
CA ILE A 550 34.95 11.31 -4.25
C ILE A 550 33.50 11.52 -3.78
N ALA A 551 33.02 12.77 -3.75
CA ALA A 551 31.63 13.05 -3.41
C ALA A 551 30.64 12.35 -4.37
N ALA A 552 30.86 12.43 -5.68
CA ALA A 552 30.06 11.68 -6.65
C ALA A 552 30.19 10.16 -6.46
N GLY A 553 31.41 9.65 -6.33
CA GLY A 553 31.71 8.24 -6.17
C GLY A 553 31.08 7.63 -4.92
N SER A 554 30.98 8.40 -3.83
CA SER A 554 30.36 7.95 -2.57
C SER A 554 28.85 7.71 -2.66
N CYS A 555 28.17 8.28 -3.67
CA CYS A 555 26.73 8.07 -3.85
C CYS A 555 26.42 6.59 -4.17
N LEU A 556 27.28 5.89 -4.92
CA LEU A 556 27.04 4.49 -5.29
C LEU A 556 27.20 3.52 -4.09
N PRO A 557 28.30 3.54 -3.31
CA PRO A 557 28.40 2.77 -2.07
C PRO A 557 27.27 3.06 -1.09
N HIS A 558 26.80 4.31 -0.99
CA HIS A 558 25.62 4.63 -0.16
C HIS A 558 24.39 3.78 -0.57
N MET A 559 24.07 3.76 -1.87
CA MET A 559 22.93 2.98 -2.38
C MET A 559 23.12 1.48 -2.13
N MET A 560 24.32 0.96 -2.42
CA MET A 560 24.63 -0.47 -2.26
C MET A 560 24.57 -0.90 -0.79
N VAL A 561 25.14 -0.12 0.13
CA VAL A 561 25.12 -0.43 1.57
C VAL A 561 23.71 -0.33 2.12
N ALA A 562 22.93 0.69 1.74
CA ALA A 562 21.54 0.80 2.17
C ALA A 562 20.68 -0.38 1.66
N GLY A 563 20.87 -0.75 0.40
CA GLY A 563 20.20 -1.88 -0.25
C GLY A 563 20.52 -3.24 0.36
N TYR A 564 21.77 -3.44 0.79
CA TYR A 564 22.23 -4.68 1.45
C TYR A 564 21.86 -4.73 2.94
N ALA A 565 22.02 -3.61 3.66
CA ALA A 565 21.84 -3.55 5.10
C ALA A 565 20.38 -3.65 5.54
N ALA A 566 19.46 -3.05 4.78
CA ALA A 566 18.06 -2.99 5.15
C ALA A 566 17.42 -4.39 5.20
N PRO A 567 17.55 -5.28 4.19
CA PRO A 567 17.02 -6.65 4.25
C PRO A 567 17.52 -7.47 5.44
N LEU A 568 18.81 -7.32 5.77
CA LEU A 568 19.47 -8.03 6.85
C LEU A 568 19.18 -7.45 8.25
N GLY A 569 18.40 -6.35 8.33
CA GLY A 569 18.06 -5.71 9.61
C GLY A 569 19.26 -5.12 10.35
N MET A 570 20.37 -4.88 9.65
CA MET A 570 21.61 -4.46 10.30
C MET A 570 21.64 -2.93 10.50
N ILE A 571 21.02 -2.47 11.58
CA ILE A 571 20.89 -1.03 11.92
C ILE A 571 22.25 -0.30 11.86
N LYS A 572 23.33 -0.95 12.32
CA LYS A 572 24.69 -0.37 12.27
C LYS A 572 25.13 0.01 10.85
N TRP A 573 24.79 -0.80 9.85
CA TRP A 573 25.15 -0.55 8.45
C TRP A 573 24.27 0.52 7.80
N VAL A 574 23.04 0.72 8.29
CA VAL A 574 22.21 1.87 7.88
C VAL A 574 22.86 3.19 8.32
N ASN A 575 23.43 3.24 9.53
CA ASN A 575 24.19 4.41 9.99
C ASN A 575 25.44 4.65 9.14
N VAL A 576 26.13 3.58 8.72
CA VAL A 576 27.26 3.68 7.79
C VAL A 576 26.82 4.26 6.45
N ALA A 577 25.70 3.78 5.89
CA ALA A 577 25.15 4.35 4.66
C ALA A 577 24.84 5.86 4.82
N ALA A 578 24.25 6.28 5.94
CA ALA A 578 23.99 7.68 6.22
C ALA A 578 25.27 8.51 6.36
N LEU A 579 26.33 7.96 6.96
CA LEU A 579 27.64 8.64 7.06
C LEU A 579 28.29 8.83 5.68
N ILE A 580 28.22 7.82 4.82
CA ILE A 580 28.70 7.93 3.42
C ILE A 580 27.93 9.04 2.69
N LEU A 581 26.61 9.13 2.91
CA LEU A 581 25.75 10.16 2.31
C LEU A 581 26.10 11.60 2.76
N LEU A 582 26.76 11.78 3.90
CA LEU A 582 27.16 13.10 4.38
C LEU A 582 28.22 13.75 3.47
N VAL A 583 29.10 12.95 2.87
CA VAL A 583 30.18 13.43 1.98
C VAL A 583 29.66 14.28 0.81
N PRO A 584 28.70 13.82 -0.02
CA PRO A 584 28.16 14.60 -1.12
C PRO A 584 27.38 15.83 -0.66
N HIS A 585 26.67 15.75 0.46
CA HIS A 585 25.96 16.89 1.04
C HIS A 585 26.92 18.00 1.49
N LEU A 586 27.95 17.65 2.27
CA LEU A 586 28.97 18.60 2.71
C LEU A 586 29.71 19.22 1.52
N TRP A 587 29.97 18.43 0.47
CA TRP A 587 30.57 18.95 -0.74
C TRP A 587 29.65 19.96 -1.46
N LEU A 588 28.36 19.66 -1.61
CA LEU A 588 27.39 20.58 -2.21
C LEU A 588 27.24 21.87 -1.40
N VAL A 589 27.18 21.77 -0.07
CA VAL A 589 27.16 22.93 0.84
C VAL A 589 28.44 23.76 0.69
N ALA A 590 29.62 23.13 0.69
CA ALA A 590 30.88 23.83 0.49
C ALA A 590 30.96 24.50 -0.89
N VAL A 591 30.46 23.85 -1.95
CA VAL A 591 30.36 24.43 -3.29
C VAL A 591 29.39 25.61 -3.32
N GLY A 592 28.23 25.50 -2.66
CA GLY A 592 27.23 26.56 -2.55
C GLY A 592 27.74 27.77 -1.77
N ILE A 593 28.30 27.56 -0.58
CA ILE A 593 28.93 28.61 0.23
C ILE A 593 30.03 29.29 -0.58
N ARG A 594 30.94 28.53 -1.20
CA ARG A 594 31.96 29.12 -2.08
C ARG A 594 31.30 29.93 -3.19
N ALA A 595 30.29 29.40 -3.88
CA ALA A 595 29.62 30.13 -4.96
C ALA A 595 29.02 31.47 -4.52
N CYS A 596 28.55 31.59 -3.27
CA CYS A 596 28.04 32.84 -2.69
C CYS A 596 29.14 33.81 -2.24
N PHE A 597 30.27 33.31 -1.73
CA PHE A 597 31.35 34.12 -1.13
C PHE A 597 32.62 34.21 -2.00
N VAL A 598 32.56 33.78 -3.26
CA VAL A 598 33.70 33.87 -4.19
C VAL A 598 34.02 35.34 -4.48
N GLY A 599 35.28 35.73 -4.26
CA GLY A 599 35.81 37.03 -4.68
C GLY A 599 35.73 37.26 -6.19
N PRO A 600 35.98 38.50 -6.68
CA PRO A 600 35.85 38.86 -8.10
C PRO A 600 36.56 37.90 -9.05
N THR A 601 37.65 37.30 -8.55
CA THR A 601 38.60 36.43 -9.24
C THR A 601 38.13 35.01 -9.57
N CYS A 602 37.07 34.47 -8.97
CA CYS A 602 36.51 33.16 -9.40
C CYS A 602 35.06 33.29 -9.90
N SER A 603 34.58 34.54 -10.04
CA SER A 603 33.19 34.84 -10.38
C SER A 603 32.82 34.44 -11.81
N LEU A 604 33.76 34.51 -12.76
CA LEU A 604 33.52 34.16 -14.17
C LEU A 604 33.31 32.66 -14.36
N MET A 605 34.21 31.80 -13.85
CA MET A 605 34.05 30.34 -13.89
C MET A 605 32.71 29.91 -13.29
N SER A 606 32.43 30.41 -12.09
CA SER A 606 31.18 30.13 -11.37
C SER A 606 29.95 30.59 -12.18
N ALA A 607 30.05 31.69 -12.94
CA ALA A 607 28.95 32.22 -13.73
C ALA A 607 28.71 31.39 -14.98
N THR A 608 29.77 30.97 -15.67
CA THR A 608 29.68 30.10 -16.85
C THR A 608 29.13 28.74 -16.47
N VAL A 609 29.61 28.15 -15.36
CA VAL A 609 29.07 26.89 -14.82
C VAL A 609 27.59 27.03 -14.50
N ALA A 610 27.17 28.07 -13.77
CA ALA A 610 25.76 28.30 -13.45
C ALA A 610 24.88 28.39 -14.71
N ARG A 611 25.34 29.09 -15.76
CA ARG A 611 24.61 29.19 -17.02
C ARG A 611 24.45 27.85 -17.75
N MET A 612 25.47 27.00 -17.70
CA MET A 612 25.41 25.66 -18.31
C MET A 612 24.60 24.66 -17.48
N LEU A 613 24.57 24.81 -16.16
CA LEU A 613 23.77 23.97 -15.27
C LEU A 613 22.28 24.16 -15.48
N VAL A 614 21.84 25.38 -15.79
CA VAL A 614 20.41 25.68 -16.01
C VAL A 614 19.75 24.77 -17.06
N PRO A 615 20.21 24.69 -18.33
CA PRO A 615 19.63 23.77 -19.30
C PRO A 615 19.92 22.30 -18.97
N THR A 616 21.00 22.00 -18.24
CA THR A 616 21.34 20.63 -17.82
C THR A 616 20.36 20.09 -16.79
N TYR A 617 20.07 20.86 -15.74
CA TYR A 617 19.07 20.51 -14.72
C TYR A 617 17.66 20.50 -15.30
N ALA A 618 17.32 21.43 -16.20
CA ALA A 618 16.05 21.37 -16.92
C ALA A 618 15.91 20.05 -17.72
N SER A 619 16.98 19.61 -18.38
CA SER A 619 17.00 18.34 -19.12
C SER A 619 16.89 17.13 -18.17
N ALA A 620 17.60 17.16 -17.04
CA ALA A 620 17.51 16.13 -16.01
C ALA A 620 16.10 16.02 -15.42
N MET A 621 15.45 17.15 -15.15
CA MET A 621 14.05 17.21 -14.73
C MET A 621 13.13 16.54 -15.77
N LEU A 622 13.27 16.89 -17.05
CA LEU A 622 12.46 16.30 -18.11
C LEU A 622 12.67 14.78 -18.25
N LEU A 623 13.90 14.31 -18.09
CA LEU A 623 14.18 12.87 -18.09
C LEU A 623 13.58 12.17 -16.88
N MET A 624 13.70 12.74 -15.68
CA MET A 624 13.14 12.16 -14.45
C MET A 624 11.61 12.05 -14.52
N ILE A 625 10.93 13.08 -15.01
CA ILE A 625 9.48 13.00 -15.17
C ILE A 625 9.07 12.10 -16.34
N GLY A 626 9.91 11.97 -17.36
CA GLY A 626 9.74 11.00 -18.44
C GLY A 626 9.74 9.53 -17.96
N LEU A 627 10.30 9.25 -16.78
CA LEU A 627 10.23 7.92 -16.16
C LEU A 627 8.88 7.63 -15.48
N VAL A 628 8.10 8.65 -15.12
CA VAL A 628 6.81 8.46 -14.43
C VAL A 628 5.83 7.60 -15.25
N PRO A 629 5.61 7.85 -16.56
CA PRO A 629 4.81 6.95 -17.39
C PRO A 629 5.32 5.51 -17.43
N VAL A 630 6.64 5.31 -17.38
CA VAL A 630 7.26 3.97 -17.35
C VAL A 630 6.93 3.26 -16.05
N PHE A 631 7.10 3.94 -14.91
CA PHE A 631 6.72 3.38 -13.60
C PHE A 631 5.23 3.10 -13.51
N LYS A 632 4.37 3.95 -14.06
CA LYS A 632 2.92 3.69 -14.15
C LYS A 632 2.57 2.49 -15.02
N ALA A 633 3.28 2.30 -16.14
CA ALA A 633 3.10 1.12 -16.97
C ALA A 633 3.52 -0.17 -16.24
N CYS A 634 4.65 -0.12 -15.51
CA CYS A 634 5.09 -1.22 -14.66
C CYS A 634 4.12 -1.49 -13.49
N GLU A 635 3.61 -0.44 -12.84
CA GLU A 635 2.58 -0.52 -11.81
C GLU A 635 1.33 -1.24 -12.34
N ALA A 636 0.79 -0.82 -13.48
CA ALA A 636 -0.37 -1.46 -14.11
C ALA A 636 -0.10 -2.90 -14.58
N TYR A 637 1.17 -3.23 -14.88
CA TYR A 637 1.59 -4.59 -15.21
C TYR A 637 1.57 -5.51 -13.98
N TRP A 638 2.03 -5.02 -12.82
CA TRP A 638 2.02 -5.78 -11.58
C TRP A 638 0.63 -5.86 -10.96
N PHE A 639 -0.14 -4.78 -11.01
CA PHE A 639 -1.53 -4.74 -10.55
C PHE A 639 -2.39 -5.82 -11.23
N ARG A 640 -2.26 -6.00 -12.55
CA ARG A 640 -3.00 -7.04 -13.29
C ARG A 640 -2.59 -8.49 -12.94
N ARG A 641 -1.48 -8.67 -12.24
CA ARG A 641 -1.02 -9.97 -11.73
C ARG A 641 -1.26 -10.13 -10.24
N GLU A 642 -1.77 -9.11 -9.57
CA GLU A 642 -2.12 -9.18 -8.17
C GLU A 642 -3.37 -10.04 -8.02
N ALA A 643 -3.18 -11.30 -7.62
CA ALA A 643 -4.26 -12.27 -7.47
C ALA A 643 -4.75 -12.40 -6.03
N ALA A 644 -3.98 -11.94 -5.05
CA ALA A 644 -4.31 -12.14 -3.64
C ALA A 644 -5.48 -11.25 -3.19
N LEU A 645 -5.58 -10.04 -3.76
CA LEU A 645 -6.61 -9.05 -3.44
C LEU A 645 -7.81 -9.05 -4.38
N VAL A 646 -7.70 -9.66 -5.56
CA VAL A 646 -8.81 -9.71 -6.53
C VAL A 646 -9.94 -10.58 -6.01
N LEU A 647 -11.15 -10.04 -6.06
CA LEU A 647 -12.36 -10.75 -5.66
C LEU A 647 -12.83 -11.63 -6.82
N ASP A 648 -13.04 -12.91 -6.52
CA ASP A 648 -13.55 -13.90 -7.46
C ASP A 648 -14.85 -14.49 -6.90
N ALA A 649 -15.92 -14.50 -7.69
CA ALA A 649 -17.20 -15.10 -7.30
C ALA A 649 -17.05 -16.59 -6.92
N LYS A 650 -16.07 -17.31 -7.46
CA LYS A 650 -15.78 -18.70 -7.08
C LYS A 650 -15.31 -18.82 -5.63
N PHE A 651 -14.73 -17.75 -5.07
CA PHE A 651 -14.21 -17.68 -3.71
C PHE A 651 -14.86 -16.49 -2.98
N PRO A 652 -16.14 -16.61 -2.56
CA PRO A 652 -16.99 -15.50 -2.08
C PRO A 652 -16.62 -14.93 -0.69
N GLY A 653 -15.33 -14.63 -0.48
CA GLY A 653 -14.77 -14.00 0.71
C GLY A 653 -14.01 -12.71 0.38
N MET A 654 -13.25 -12.19 1.35
CA MET A 654 -12.45 -10.95 1.15
C MET A 654 -11.23 -11.14 0.24
N GLY A 655 -11.01 -12.36 -0.23
CA GLY A 655 -9.98 -12.76 -1.18
C GLY A 655 -9.85 -14.28 -1.21
N THR A 656 -9.18 -14.80 -2.25
CA THR A 656 -9.04 -16.25 -2.45
C THR A 656 -8.38 -16.96 -1.26
N TYR A 657 -7.40 -16.32 -0.62
CA TYR A 657 -6.69 -16.91 0.52
C TYR A 657 -7.57 -17.00 1.78
N GLU A 658 -8.34 -15.96 2.07
CA GLU A 658 -9.24 -15.92 3.23
C GLU A 658 -10.34 -16.97 3.12
N TYR A 659 -10.94 -17.12 1.94
CA TYR A 659 -11.89 -18.19 1.66
C TYR A 659 -11.28 -19.58 1.89
N LYS A 660 -10.07 -19.85 1.38
CA LYS A 660 -9.39 -21.14 1.58
C LYS A 660 -9.14 -21.42 3.07
N VAL A 661 -8.82 -20.39 3.85
CA VAL A 661 -8.66 -20.51 5.30
C VAL A 661 -9.99 -20.77 6.01
N ALA A 662 -11.09 -20.13 5.59
CA ALA A 662 -12.42 -20.40 6.12
C ALA A 662 -12.83 -21.87 5.91
N VAL A 663 -12.66 -22.40 4.69
CA VAL A 663 -12.89 -23.82 4.36
C VAL A 663 -12.00 -24.74 5.20
N GLN A 664 -10.72 -24.38 5.38
CA GLN A 664 -9.81 -25.17 6.19
C GLN A 664 -10.19 -25.18 7.67
N LEU A 665 -10.61 -24.04 8.22
CA LEU A 665 -11.08 -23.93 9.60
C LEU A 665 -12.31 -24.80 9.83
N GLN A 666 -13.23 -24.84 8.87
CA GLN A 666 -14.43 -25.68 8.93
C GLN A 666 -14.06 -27.16 8.96
N LYS A 667 -13.12 -27.61 8.10
CA LYS A 667 -12.60 -28.98 8.09
C LYS A 667 -11.92 -29.36 9.41
N GLU A 668 -11.06 -28.49 9.93
CA GLU A 668 -10.37 -28.73 11.22
C GLU A 668 -11.35 -28.79 12.39
N THR A 669 -12.35 -27.92 12.41
CA THR A 669 -13.38 -27.91 13.45
C THR A 669 -14.21 -29.21 13.40
N ARG A 670 -14.56 -29.69 12.20
CA ARG A 670 -15.26 -30.97 12.04
C ARG A 670 -14.41 -32.15 12.52
N ALA A 671 -13.14 -32.20 12.10
CA ALA A 671 -12.21 -33.25 12.52
C ALA A 671 -12.03 -33.29 14.06
N GLN A 672 -11.96 -32.12 14.70
CA GLN A 672 -11.88 -31.98 16.16
C GLN A 672 -13.14 -32.51 16.87
N LEU A 673 -14.32 -32.38 16.28
CA LEU A 673 -15.57 -32.94 16.81
C LEU A 673 -15.62 -34.46 16.67
N GLU A 674 -15.20 -34.99 15.52
CA GLU A 674 -15.22 -36.42 15.21
C GLU A 674 -14.11 -37.21 15.94
N GLY A 675 -13.12 -36.52 16.50
CA GLY A 675 -11.96 -37.16 17.14
C GLY A 675 -10.96 -37.75 16.13
N VAL A 676 -11.11 -37.42 14.85
CA VAL A 676 -10.18 -37.81 13.78
C VAL A 676 -9.07 -36.77 13.75
N VAL A 677 -7.99 -37.02 14.50
CA VAL A 677 -6.77 -36.20 14.40
C VAL A 677 -6.01 -36.67 13.15
N LYS A 678 -5.79 -35.76 12.19
CA LYS A 678 -4.82 -35.93 11.11
C LYS A 678 -3.76 -34.84 11.20
#